data_AF-A0A1G1NUY6-F1
#
_entry.id   AF-A0A1G1NUY6-F1
#
_cell.length_a   1.000
_cell.length_b   1.000
_cell.length_c   1.000
_cell.angle_alpha   90.00
_cell.angle_beta   90.00
_cell.angle_gamma   90.00
#
_symmetry.space_group_name_H-M   'P 1'
#
loop_
_entity.id
_entity.type
_entity.pdbx_description
1 polymer ?
#
loop_
_entity_poly.entity_id
_entity_poly.type
_entity_poly.pdbx_seq_one_letter_code
_entity_poly.pdbx_strand_id
1 'polypeptide(L)'
;MAEEEMRRAGAFFLLTLFVCVAPVFVTAFAEEQVDPAKFYDYPKGIPFYKLEQREKTKEYEHYSFSYPSTLQTDYPNNTVYLDFYEPAGKEKFPAVIFLSQIAGWVPQIEGDFCRDLASNGIAVLLVQTAYQKDYKFSRTWLEENAKRCGTDGIVQLFRQIVIEARRGIDWLESQPKVEKDKIGIMGISLGGIMAPVVAGVDGRPCSMAILLGGGDMGRIIWDSFTMRSYKKCLIEEGIGSAEELEKKLRIIDPLTFADQAKTKPILMINAFFDTAIPRKSTEQLWQALGRPKIIWIPSGHYTSLFTMGYVKIKTFQYFYGELVDREKAKSIDLPYYPESPVSSFSVNRKGLIGGKTNLLVDFGFNGGYKRVKVGAVGENLFGSGYLGGGEASWREAKDGRYRMRGVGGSAIFGSRLTEHTHGFIKYSYESVAVDKVGNRSPEEFKNHSGRTGVSALSFHWERNTFDDELYPIDGSYYHASLGTASKYLGGHYNFIKAAGEGRWYFTTPFPKITIALRGKGGWMGEYGEARDIPFFERFMLGGGDTVRGYKTNSIGPKDGDNLPLWGTVMLLGNIETRFPIYKWFNGAVFYDVGGNWEHLNRVRIPVELQNSVGAGVRVRTKWTVLRLDCGYPLNTNKEKRRPRVEFGLGLPF
;
A
#
# COMPACT_ATOMS: atom_id res chain seq x y z
N MET A 1 -6.23 48.53 55.58
CA MET A 1 -7.12 49.52 54.93
C MET A 1 -6.47 50.08 53.65
N ALA A 2 -6.08 49.19 52.74
CA ALA A 2 -5.57 49.53 51.40
C ALA A 2 -5.96 48.45 50.38
N GLU A 3 -6.99 47.65 50.72
CA GLU A 3 -7.46 46.49 49.95
C GLU A 3 -8.98 46.55 49.67
N GLU A 4 -9.65 47.61 50.12
CA GLU A 4 -11.09 47.83 49.91
C GLU A 4 -11.40 49.02 48.99
N GLU A 5 -10.42 49.90 48.73
CA GLU A 5 -10.55 50.99 47.73
C GLU A 5 -10.15 50.57 46.30
N MET A 6 -9.36 49.49 46.14
CA MET A 6 -9.02 48.95 44.81
C MET A 6 -10.16 48.09 44.20
N ARG A 7 -11.23 47.84 44.97
CA ARG A 7 -12.42 47.11 44.53
C ARG A 7 -13.59 48.01 44.09
N ARG A 8 -13.44 49.34 44.15
CA ARG A 8 -14.44 50.32 43.67
C ARG A 8 -14.05 51.06 42.38
N ALA A 9 -12.83 50.88 41.87
CA ALA A 9 -12.40 51.46 40.58
C ALA A 9 -12.59 50.53 39.36
N GLY A 10 -13.00 49.27 39.55
CA GLY A 10 -13.17 48.27 38.48
C GLY A 10 -14.60 48.03 37.99
N ALA A 11 -15.59 48.76 38.50
CA ALA A 11 -17.02 48.51 38.21
C ALA A 11 -17.76 49.72 37.61
N PHE A 12 -17.06 50.81 37.25
CA PHE A 12 -17.69 52.06 36.81
C PHE A 12 -17.34 52.52 35.38
N PHE A 13 -16.69 51.66 34.57
CA PHE A 13 -16.31 52.00 33.19
C PHE A 13 -17.01 51.17 32.09
N LEU A 14 -18.07 50.43 32.44
CA LEU A 14 -18.80 49.59 31.48
C LEU A 14 -20.32 49.77 31.55
N LEU A 15 -20.79 50.96 31.94
CA LEU A 15 -22.22 51.26 31.98
C LEU A 15 -22.57 52.72 31.70
N THR A 16 -22.05 53.30 30.61
CA THR A 16 -22.67 54.45 29.92
C THR A 16 -21.98 54.71 28.58
N LEU A 17 -22.42 53.99 27.55
CA LEU A 17 -22.37 54.46 26.16
C LEU A 17 -23.48 53.75 25.40
N PHE A 18 -24.72 54.11 25.77
CA PHE A 18 -25.90 53.90 24.96
C PHE A 18 -26.42 55.27 24.57
N VAL A 19 -26.88 55.37 23.32
CA VAL A 19 -27.70 56.40 22.67
C VAL A 19 -26.99 57.15 21.51
N CYS A 20 -27.54 56.88 20.32
CA CYS A 20 -27.47 57.59 19.05
C CYS A 20 -26.38 57.22 18.02
N VAL A 21 -26.52 56.03 17.40
CA VAL A 21 -26.61 55.92 15.93
C VAL A 21 -27.68 54.87 15.57
N ALA A 22 -28.51 55.21 14.60
CA ALA A 22 -29.70 54.53 14.09
C ALA A 22 -29.56 53.01 13.81
N PRO A 23 -30.69 52.26 13.79
CA PRO A 23 -30.68 50.82 13.56
C PRO A 23 -30.42 50.57 12.07
N VAL A 24 -29.17 50.29 11.70
CA VAL A 24 -28.95 49.40 10.57
C VAL A 24 -29.40 48.04 11.07
N PHE A 25 -30.55 47.59 10.62
CA PHE A 25 -30.95 46.20 10.69
C PHE A 25 -29.77 45.38 10.17
N VAL A 26 -28.97 44.81 11.08
CA VAL A 26 -28.31 43.56 10.80
C VAL A 26 -29.46 42.59 10.70
N THR A 27 -30.01 42.45 9.48
CA THR A 27 -30.63 41.20 9.10
C THR A 27 -29.56 40.16 9.38
N ALA A 28 -29.67 39.51 10.54
CA ALA A 28 -29.11 38.20 10.71
C ALA A 28 -29.57 37.45 9.46
N PHE A 29 -28.63 37.17 8.56
CA PHE A 29 -28.83 36.09 7.62
C PHE A 29 -28.99 34.87 8.53
N ALA A 30 -30.24 34.59 8.90
CA ALA A 30 -30.64 33.26 9.22
C ALA A 30 -30.27 32.47 7.96
N GLU A 31 -29.09 31.86 7.96
CA GLU A 31 -28.83 30.73 7.06
C GLU A 31 -30.01 29.81 7.30
N GLU A 32 -30.92 29.74 6.31
CA GLU A 32 -31.98 28.75 6.31
C GLU A 32 -31.31 27.42 6.63
N GLN A 33 -31.60 26.87 7.81
CA GLN A 33 -31.18 25.52 8.15
C GLN A 33 -31.88 24.62 7.14
N VAL A 34 -31.20 24.34 6.05
CA VAL A 34 -31.74 23.47 5.01
C VAL A 34 -31.89 22.09 5.66
N ASP A 35 -33.15 21.67 5.81
CA ASP A 35 -33.49 20.34 6.31
C ASP A 35 -32.80 19.28 5.43
N PRO A 36 -31.85 18.49 5.96
CA PRO A 36 -31.12 17.50 5.16
C PRO A 36 -32.06 16.49 4.48
N ALA A 37 -33.22 16.18 5.08
CA ALA A 37 -34.19 15.28 4.49
C ALA A 37 -34.79 15.86 3.20
N LYS A 38 -35.08 17.17 3.19
CA LYS A 38 -35.55 17.89 1.99
C LYS A 38 -34.43 18.14 0.99
N PHE A 39 -33.22 18.44 1.47
CA PHE A 39 -32.08 18.70 0.60
C PHE A 39 -31.76 17.49 -0.30
N TYR A 40 -31.78 16.29 0.29
CA TYR A 40 -31.51 15.05 -0.44
C TYR A 40 -32.76 14.35 -0.97
N ASP A 41 -33.93 15.00 -0.97
CA ASP A 41 -35.15 14.41 -1.53
C ASP A 41 -35.06 14.27 -3.06
N TYR A 42 -35.76 13.27 -3.61
CA TYR A 42 -35.71 12.97 -5.04
C TYR A 42 -36.97 12.24 -5.53
N PRO A 43 -37.34 12.39 -6.81
CA PRO A 43 -38.47 11.67 -7.39
C PRO A 43 -38.28 10.15 -7.32
N LYS A 44 -39.22 9.45 -6.67
CA LYS A 44 -39.22 7.99 -6.58
C LYS A 44 -39.67 7.38 -7.90
N GLY A 45 -38.92 6.36 -8.35
CA GLY A 45 -39.19 5.65 -9.60
C GLY A 45 -37.91 5.07 -10.19
N ILE A 46 -38.01 3.91 -10.84
CA ILE A 46 -36.87 3.25 -11.48
C ILE A 46 -36.61 3.96 -12.81
N PRO A 47 -35.44 4.61 -13.01
CA PRO A 47 -35.13 5.26 -14.27
C PRO A 47 -35.09 4.24 -15.41
N PHE A 48 -35.54 4.62 -16.61
CA PHE A 48 -35.39 3.79 -17.80
C PHE A 48 -33.89 3.60 -18.09
N TYR A 49 -33.43 2.35 -18.14
CA TYR A 49 -32.05 2.00 -18.44
C TYR A 49 -31.98 0.98 -19.57
N LYS A 50 -30.94 1.11 -20.40
CA LYS A 50 -30.54 0.07 -21.33
C LYS A 50 -29.39 -0.70 -20.70
N LEU A 51 -29.63 -1.95 -20.30
CA LEU A 51 -28.60 -2.86 -19.80
C LEU A 51 -27.77 -3.37 -20.97
N GLU A 52 -26.47 -3.10 -20.95
CA GLU A 52 -25.50 -3.70 -21.87
C GLU A 52 -24.62 -4.67 -21.08
N GLN A 53 -24.73 -5.97 -21.39
CA GLN A 53 -23.84 -6.97 -20.82
C GLN A 53 -22.42 -6.76 -21.35
N ARG A 54 -21.48 -6.51 -20.44
CA ARG A 54 -20.06 -6.26 -20.77
C ARG A 54 -19.21 -7.51 -20.61
N GLU A 55 -19.51 -8.33 -19.61
CA GLU A 55 -18.74 -9.52 -19.29
C GLU A 55 -19.65 -10.64 -18.75
N LYS A 56 -19.31 -11.89 -19.07
CA LYS A 56 -19.92 -13.09 -18.50
C LYS A 56 -18.84 -14.10 -18.16
N THR A 57 -18.73 -14.46 -16.88
CA THR A 57 -17.79 -15.46 -16.38
C THR A 57 -18.54 -16.64 -15.75
N LYS A 58 -17.83 -17.62 -15.18
CA LYS A 58 -18.49 -18.70 -14.43
C LYS A 58 -18.91 -18.23 -13.03
N GLU A 59 -18.32 -17.14 -12.56
CA GLU A 59 -18.43 -16.64 -11.20
C GLU A 59 -19.36 -15.42 -11.08
N TYR A 60 -19.45 -14.57 -12.11
CA TYR A 60 -20.32 -13.38 -12.15
C TYR A 60 -20.67 -12.92 -13.58
N GLU A 61 -21.69 -12.07 -13.67
CA GLU A 61 -22.07 -11.32 -14.88
C GLU A 61 -21.94 -9.81 -14.64
N HIS A 62 -21.40 -9.06 -15.60
CA HIS A 62 -21.23 -7.60 -15.50
C HIS A 62 -22.12 -6.90 -16.53
N TYR A 63 -22.96 -6.00 -16.03
CA TYR A 63 -23.85 -5.15 -16.80
C TYR A 63 -23.48 -3.69 -16.61
N SER A 64 -23.48 -2.93 -17.71
CA SER A 64 -23.29 -1.49 -17.69
C SER A 64 -24.55 -0.80 -18.20
N PHE A 65 -24.98 0.25 -17.51
CA PHE A 65 -26.16 1.01 -17.91
C PHE A 65 -26.06 2.47 -17.49
N SER A 66 -26.87 3.32 -18.11
CA SER A 66 -26.88 4.75 -17.85
C SER A 66 -28.27 5.34 -17.96
N TYR A 67 -28.51 6.43 -17.25
CA TYR A 67 -29.76 7.18 -17.29
C TYR A 67 -29.51 8.67 -17.00
N PRO A 68 -30.39 9.57 -17.45
CA PRO A 68 -30.29 10.98 -17.09
C PRO A 68 -30.60 11.19 -15.60
N SER A 69 -29.72 11.90 -14.90
CA SER A 69 -29.94 12.39 -13.54
C SER A 69 -31.24 13.20 -13.48
N THR A 70 -32.00 13.03 -12.39
CA THR A 70 -33.18 13.87 -12.13
C THR A 70 -32.80 15.25 -11.61
N LEU A 71 -31.55 15.43 -11.16
CA LEU A 71 -30.98 16.73 -10.85
C LEU A 71 -30.37 17.34 -12.12
N GLN A 72 -30.81 18.55 -12.46
CA GLN A 72 -30.06 19.40 -13.36
C GLN A 72 -28.96 20.10 -12.57
N THR A 73 -27.73 19.82 -12.95
CA THR A 73 -26.55 20.56 -12.50
C THR A 73 -26.02 21.41 -13.66
N ASP A 74 -25.12 22.35 -13.37
CA ASP A 74 -24.43 23.17 -14.38
C ASP A 74 -23.49 22.37 -15.30
N TYR A 75 -23.44 21.04 -15.15
CA TYR A 75 -22.67 20.15 -16.01
C TYR A 75 -23.47 19.79 -17.28
N PRO A 76 -22.84 19.83 -18.48
CA PRO A 76 -23.57 19.72 -19.75
C PRO A 76 -24.24 18.36 -19.97
N ASN A 77 -23.63 17.31 -19.40
CA ASN A 77 -24.06 15.93 -19.60
C ASN A 77 -24.42 15.31 -18.24
N ASN A 78 -25.61 15.58 -17.72
CA ASN A 78 -26.12 15.05 -16.44
C ASN A 78 -26.43 13.53 -16.49
N THR A 79 -25.65 12.73 -17.22
CA THR A 79 -25.85 11.28 -17.34
C THR A 79 -25.16 10.55 -16.21
N VAL A 80 -25.90 9.69 -15.51
CA VAL A 80 -25.39 8.78 -14.48
C VAL A 80 -25.07 7.45 -15.12
N TYR A 81 -23.95 6.86 -14.74
CA TYR A 81 -23.48 5.56 -15.21
C TYR A 81 -23.39 4.60 -14.04
N LEU A 82 -23.89 3.39 -14.25
CA LEU A 82 -23.90 2.31 -13.29
C LEU A 82 -23.26 1.08 -13.90
N ASP A 83 -22.45 0.39 -13.11
CA ASP A 83 -21.95 -0.94 -13.43
C ASP A 83 -22.40 -1.91 -12.34
N PHE A 84 -23.17 -2.92 -12.73
CA PHE A 84 -23.68 -3.95 -11.85
C PHE A 84 -22.97 -5.27 -12.09
N TYR A 85 -22.37 -5.81 -11.03
CA TYR A 85 -21.69 -7.09 -11.02
C TYR A 85 -22.54 -8.08 -10.22
N GLU A 86 -23.19 -8.99 -10.94
CA GLU A 86 -24.12 -9.98 -10.42
C GLU A 86 -23.43 -11.32 -10.19
N PRO A 87 -23.48 -11.93 -8.99
CA PRO A 87 -22.94 -13.26 -8.76
C PRO A 87 -23.65 -14.34 -9.59
N ALA A 88 -22.89 -15.18 -10.28
CA ALA A 88 -23.44 -16.26 -11.10
C ALA A 88 -23.89 -17.45 -10.23
N GLY A 89 -24.98 -18.11 -10.63
CA GLY A 89 -25.45 -19.36 -10.01
C GLY A 89 -26.02 -19.22 -8.59
N LYS A 90 -26.32 -18.01 -8.13
CA LYS A 90 -26.94 -17.73 -6.82
C LYS A 90 -28.42 -17.37 -6.97
N GLU A 91 -29.29 -18.00 -6.18
CA GLU A 91 -30.72 -17.67 -6.13
C GLU A 91 -30.97 -16.33 -5.43
N LYS A 92 -30.24 -16.08 -4.34
CA LYS A 92 -30.25 -14.85 -3.55
C LYS A 92 -28.81 -14.46 -3.18
N PHE A 93 -28.55 -13.16 -3.10
CA PHE A 93 -27.25 -12.63 -2.69
C PHE A 93 -27.37 -11.27 -1.98
N PRO A 94 -26.44 -10.95 -1.05
CA PRO A 94 -26.28 -9.60 -0.55
C PRO A 94 -25.68 -8.68 -1.62
N ALA A 95 -25.79 -7.37 -1.43
CA ALA A 95 -25.28 -6.38 -2.36
C ALA A 95 -24.48 -5.28 -1.66
N VAL A 96 -23.55 -4.65 -2.39
CA VAL A 96 -22.82 -3.47 -1.94
C VAL A 96 -22.99 -2.37 -2.97
N ILE A 97 -23.42 -1.18 -2.53
CA ILE A 97 -23.33 0.02 -3.35
C ILE A 97 -21.95 0.63 -3.19
N PHE A 98 -21.26 0.83 -4.31
CA PHE A 98 -19.88 1.33 -4.34
C PHE A 98 -19.84 2.70 -5.00
N LEU A 99 -19.47 3.72 -4.22
CA LEU A 99 -19.27 5.08 -4.69
C LEU A 99 -17.85 5.28 -5.23
N SER A 100 -17.77 5.71 -6.48
CA SER A 100 -16.51 5.91 -7.21
C SER A 100 -15.67 7.08 -6.66
N GLN A 101 -14.36 7.07 -6.94
CA GLN A 101 -13.44 8.17 -6.63
C GLN A 101 -13.56 9.36 -7.62
N ILE A 102 -12.95 10.51 -7.31
CA ILE A 102 -13.09 11.75 -8.13
C ILE A 102 -12.43 11.65 -9.52
N ALA A 103 -11.46 10.77 -9.71
CA ALA A 103 -10.70 10.65 -10.95
C ALA A 103 -10.86 9.27 -11.58
N GLY A 104 -11.90 9.09 -12.40
CA GLY A 104 -12.19 7.87 -13.19
C GLY A 104 -11.08 7.38 -14.14
N TRP A 105 -9.83 7.82 -13.95
CA TRP A 105 -8.62 7.47 -14.67
C TRP A 105 -8.20 6.00 -14.57
N VAL A 106 -8.68 5.26 -13.56
CA VAL A 106 -8.33 3.84 -13.41
C VAL A 106 -9.60 3.00 -13.24
N PRO A 107 -10.40 2.79 -14.31
CA PRO A 107 -11.55 1.89 -14.30
C PRO A 107 -11.22 0.47 -13.80
N GLN A 108 -9.93 0.10 -13.80
CA GLN A 108 -9.46 -1.21 -13.36
C GLN A 108 -9.55 -1.42 -11.84
N ILE A 109 -9.35 -0.39 -11.00
CA ILE A 109 -9.31 -0.57 -9.53
C ILE A 109 -10.71 -0.84 -8.97
N GLU A 110 -11.69 0.00 -9.32
CA GLU A 110 -13.06 -0.16 -8.83
C GLU A 110 -13.66 -1.47 -9.36
N GLY A 111 -13.47 -1.72 -10.66
CA GLY A 111 -13.87 -3.00 -11.26
C GLY A 111 -13.21 -4.20 -10.58
N ASP A 112 -11.96 -4.09 -10.12
CA ASP A 112 -11.27 -5.14 -9.38
C ASP A 112 -11.92 -5.45 -8.01
N PHE A 113 -12.41 -4.44 -7.28
CA PHE A 113 -13.20 -4.69 -6.06
C PHE A 113 -14.54 -5.34 -6.40
N CYS A 114 -15.21 -4.84 -7.44
CA CYS A 114 -16.50 -5.38 -7.88
C CYS A 114 -16.40 -6.85 -8.28
N ARG A 115 -15.39 -7.21 -9.09
CA ARG A 115 -15.13 -8.59 -9.51
C ARG A 115 -14.83 -9.51 -8.33
N ASP A 116 -13.98 -9.08 -7.39
CA ASP A 116 -13.63 -9.90 -6.23
C ASP A 116 -14.85 -10.20 -5.34
N LEU A 117 -15.68 -9.19 -5.08
CA LEU A 117 -16.91 -9.35 -4.29
C LEU A 117 -17.93 -10.23 -5.03
N ALA A 118 -18.20 -9.94 -6.31
CA ALA A 118 -19.19 -10.65 -7.11
C ALA A 118 -18.81 -12.12 -7.33
N SER A 119 -17.53 -12.39 -7.62
CA SER A 119 -17.00 -13.76 -7.77
C SER A 119 -17.16 -14.61 -6.51
N ASN A 120 -17.39 -13.97 -5.36
CA ASN A 120 -17.54 -14.61 -4.06
C ASN A 120 -18.96 -14.45 -3.48
N GLY A 121 -19.95 -14.13 -4.31
CA GLY A 121 -21.36 -14.16 -3.93
C GLY A 121 -21.93 -12.85 -3.37
N ILE A 122 -21.23 -11.73 -3.47
CA ILE A 122 -21.72 -10.41 -3.04
C ILE A 122 -21.86 -9.53 -4.29
N ALA A 123 -23.08 -9.15 -4.65
CA ALA A 123 -23.30 -8.26 -5.79
C ALA A 123 -22.75 -6.86 -5.53
N VAL A 124 -22.32 -6.16 -6.58
CA VAL A 124 -21.82 -4.78 -6.46
C VAL A 124 -22.47 -3.89 -7.50
N LEU A 125 -23.06 -2.78 -7.04
CA LEU A 125 -23.49 -1.68 -7.90
C LEU A 125 -22.51 -0.52 -7.76
N LEU A 126 -21.65 -0.34 -8.76
CA LEU A 126 -20.75 0.79 -8.86
C LEU A 126 -21.49 2.00 -9.42
N VAL A 127 -21.55 3.08 -8.65
CA VAL A 127 -22.21 4.34 -9.03
C VAL A 127 -21.16 5.36 -9.47
N GLN A 128 -21.25 5.76 -10.75
CA GLN A 128 -20.40 6.76 -11.37
C GLN A 128 -21.25 7.88 -11.95
N THR A 129 -21.21 9.05 -11.32
CA THR A 129 -21.91 10.24 -11.85
C THR A 129 -21.25 10.76 -13.14
N ALA A 130 -21.97 11.62 -13.87
CA ALA A 130 -21.49 12.39 -15.02
C ALA A 130 -20.10 13.00 -14.83
N TYR A 131 -19.90 13.61 -13.66
CA TYR A 131 -18.67 14.27 -13.27
C TYR A 131 -17.49 13.32 -13.15
N GLN A 132 -17.71 12.01 -12.97
CA GLN A 132 -16.66 11.02 -12.70
C GLN A 132 -16.25 10.24 -13.95
N LYS A 133 -17.18 9.96 -14.88
CA LYS A 133 -16.90 9.15 -16.09
C LYS A 133 -16.21 9.94 -17.21
N ASP A 134 -16.60 11.20 -17.41
CA ASP A 134 -15.94 12.10 -18.37
C ASP A 134 -14.69 12.78 -17.79
N TYR A 135 -14.31 12.44 -16.55
CA TYR A 135 -13.16 12.99 -15.82
C TYR A 135 -11.82 12.45 -16.35
N LYS A 136 -11.52 12.70 -17.63
CA LYS A 136 -10.15 12.72 -18.11
C LYS A 136 -9.49 13.95 -17.48
N PHE A 137 -8.79 13.75 -16.36
CA PHE A 137 -7.80 14.68 -15.78
C PHE A 137 -6.75 15.13 -16.81
N SER A 138 -7.15 15.94 -17.78
CA SER A 138 -6.27 16.69 -18.66
C SER A 138 -5.99 18.04 -18.00
N ARG A 139 -4.81 18.57 -18.25
CA ARG A 139 -4.38 19.90 -17.78
C ARG A 139 -5.37 21.01 -18.20
N THR A 140 -6.07 20.81 -19.32
CA THR A 140 -7.15 21.66 -19.84
C THR A 140 -8.41 21.68 -18.99
N TRP A 141 -8.76 20.60 -18.28
CA TRP A 141 -10.00 20.56 -17.48
C TRP A 141 -9.95 21.49 -16.25
N LEU A 142 -8.78 21.57 -15.59
CA LEU A 142 -8.54 22.48 -14.46
C LEU A 142 -8.59 23.94 -14.92
N GLU A 143 -8.14 24.23 -16.14
CA GLU A 143 -8.17 25.58 -16.73
C GLU A 143 -9.59 25.96 -17.20
N GLU A 144 -10.38 25.00 -17.69
CA GLU A 144 -11.78 25.22 -18.11
C GLU A 144 -12.76 25.27 -16.92
N ASN A 145 -12.55 24.47 -15.86
CA ASN A 145 -13.40 24.46 -14.66
C ASN A 145 -12.91 25.39 -13.54
N ALA A 146 -11.72 25.98 -13.65
CA ALA A 146 -11.36 27.16 -12.85
C ALA A 146 -12.33 28.35 -13.08
N LYS A 147 -13.20 28.27 -14.10
CA LYS A 147 -14.31 29.22 -14.29
C LYS A 147 -15.58 28.89 -13.48
N ARG A 148 -15.64 27.74 -12.79
CA ARG A 148 -16.77 27.27 -11.97
C ARG A 148 -16.41 27.27 -10.47
N CYS A 149 -15.86 28.38 -10.02
CA CYS A 149 -15.52 28.56 -8.61
C CYS A 149 -16.78 28.76 -7.74
N GLY A 150 -16.62 28.59 -6.42
CA GLY A 150 -17.72 28.75 -5.46
C GLY A 150 -18.17 27.48 -4.77
N THR A 151 -18.85 27.65 -3.63
CA THR A 151 -19.38 26.57 -2.79
C THR A 151 -20.59 25.87 -3.39
N ASP A 152 -21.37 26.55 -4.23
CA ASP A 152 -22.63 26.01 -4.74
C ASP A 152 -22.40 24.85 -5.70
N GLY A 153 -21.37 24.93 -6.55
CA GLY A 153 -21.01 23.87 -7.48
C GLY A 153 -20.63 22.56 -6.78
N ILE A 154 -19.83 22.63 -5.71
CA ILE A 154 -19.45 21.43 -4.93
C ILE A 154 -20.64 20.89 -4.13
N VAL A 155 -21.51 21.77 -3.62
CA VAL A 155 -22.74 21.38 -2.94
C VAL A 155 -23.68 20.62 -3.88
N GLN A 156 -23.90 21.10 -5.10
CA GLN A 156 -24.73 20.39 -6.09
C GLN A 156 -24.11 19.07 -6.54
N LEU A 157 -22.79 19.01 -6.72
CA LEU A 157 -22.08 17.76 -7.04
C LEU A 157 -22.31 16.69 -5.96
N PHE A 158 -22.10 17.05 -4.70
CA PHE A 158 -22.23 16.13 -3.58
C PHE A 158 -23.70 15.73 -3.39
N ARG A 159 -24.63 16.68 -3.57
CA ARG A 159 -26.08 16.42 -3.61
C ARG A 159 -26.44 15.36 -4.64
N GLN A 160 -25.91 15.47 -5.85
CA GLN A 160 -26.14 14.50 -6.92
C GLN A 160 -25.59 13.12 -6.55
N ILE A 161 -24.34 13.02 -6.06
CA ILE A 161 -23.77 11.72 -5.67
C ILE A 161 -24.65 11.00 -4.65
N VAL A 162 -25.13 11.73 -3.63
CA VAL A 162 -25.97 11.15 -2.57
C VAL A 162 -27.33 10.71 -3.12
N ILE A 163 -28.00 11.54 -3.92
CA ILE A 163 -29.30 11.19 -4.52
C ILE A 163 -29.14 9.98 -5.46
N GLU A 164 -28.12 9.95 -6.30
CA GLU A 164 -27.92 8.87 -7.26
C GLU A 164 -27.49 7.56 -6.58
N ALA A 165 -26.77 7.62 -5.47
CA ALA A 165 -26.55 6.46 -4.61
C ALA A 165 -27.89 5.92 -4.08
N ARG A 166 -28.77 6.78 -3.56
CA ARG A 166 -30.09 6.35 -3.02
C ARG A 166 -31.00 5.76 -4.11
N ARG A 167 -30.97 6.30 -5.33
CA ARG A 167 -31.64 5.72 -6.49
C ARG A 167 -31.04 4.39 -6.92
N GLY A 168 -29.72 4.23 -6.81
CA GLY A 168 -29.04 2.95 -6.98
C GLY A 168 -29.50 1.90 -5.96
N ILE A 169 -29.75 2.29 -4.71
CA ILE A 169 -30.33 1.41 -3.69
C ILE A 169 -31.77 1.04 -4.06
N ASP A 170 -32.59 2.00 -4.51
CA ASP A 170 -33.95 1.70 -5.01
C ASP A 170 -33.92 0.65 -6.13
N TRP A 171 -32.96 0.78 -7.06
CA TRP A 171 -32.77 -0.18 -8.14
C TRP A 171 -32.33 -1.55 -7.62
N LEU A 172 -31.38 -1.62 -6.68
CA LEU A 172 -30.95 -2.88 -6.05
C LEU A 172 -32.11 -3.60 -5.36
N GLU A 173 -32.92 -2.88 -4.60
CA GLU A 173 -34.10 -3.46 -3.93
C GLU A 173 -35.19 -3.94 -4.89
N SER A 174 -35.21 -3.44 -6.12
CA SER A 174 -36.12 -3.92 -7.17
C SER A 174 -35.64 -5.21 -7.84
N GLN A 175 -34.36 -5.58 -7.69
CA GLN A 175 -33.83 -6.81 -8.29
C GLN A 175 -34.32 -8.05 -7.51
N PRO A 176 -34.90 -9.05 -8.19
CA PRO A 176 -35.51 -10.20 -7.53
C PRO A 176 -34.51 -11.06 -6.76
N LYS A 177 -33.22 -11.03 -7.11
CA LYS A 177 -32.18 -11.85 -6.45
C LYS A 177 -31.46 -11.13 -5.29
N VAL A 178 -31.63 -9.82 -5.14
CA VAL A 178 -30.98 -9.06 -4.06
C VAL A 178 -31.69 -9.30 -2.72
N GLU A 179 -30.92 -9.54 -1.67
CA GLU A 179 -31.38 -9.58 -0.27
C GLU A 179 -31.45 -8.14 0.29
N LYS A 180 -32.68 -7.61 0.42
CA LYS A 180 -32.93 -6.18 0.72
C LYS A 180 -32.39 -5.73 2.09
N ASP A 181 -32.37 -6.65 3.05
CA ASP A 181 -31.85 -6.46 4.41
C ASP A 181 -30.31 -6.57 4.49
N LYS A 182 -29.65 -6.94 3.39
CA LYS A 182 -28.19 -7.16 3.32
C LYS A 182 -27.53 -6.30 2.25
N ILE A 183 -27.86 -5.01 2.26
CA ILE A 183 -27.22 -4.01 1.39
C ILE A 183 -26.14 -3.29 2.20
N GLY A 184 -24.88 -3.37 1.79
CA GLY A 184 -23.77 -2.58 2.33
C GLY A 184 -23.45 -1.35 1.46
N ILE A 185 -22.64 -0.43 1.98
CA ILE A 185 -22.13 0.72 1.23
C ILE A 185 -20.62 0.88 1.38
N MET A 186 -19.92 1.22 0.30
CA MET A 186 -18.51 1.60 0.35
C MET A 186 -18.17 2.74 -0.58
N GLY A 187 -17.00 3.35 -0.36
CA GLY A 187 -16.42 4.27 -1.33
C GLY A 187 -14.95 4.55 -1.07
N ILE A 188 -14.26 5.03 -2.12
CA ILE A 188 -12.84 5.40 -2.09
C ILE A 188 -12.69 6.91 -2.28
N SER A 189 -11.85 7.56 -1.47
CA SER A 189 -11.55 8.99 -1.57
C SER A 189 -12.85 9.81 -1.51
N LEU A 190 -13.25 10.50 -2.59
CA LEU A 190 -14.55 11.18 -2.69
C LEU A 190 -15.73 10.27 -2.29
N GLY A 191 -15.78 9.03 -2.82
CA GLY A 191 -16.80 8.07 -2.43
C GLY A 191 -16.72 7.69 -0.95
N GLY A 192 -15.52 7.68 -0.36
CA GLY A 192 -15.30 7.43 1.06
C GLY A 192 -15.79 8.58 1.95
N ILE A 193 -15.71 9.83 1.48
CA ILE A 193 -16.33 10.99 2.14
C ILE A 193 -17.87 10.91 2.03
N MET A 194 -18.39 10.43 0.89
CA MET A 194 -19.85 10.38 0.62
C MET A 194 -20.57 9.18 1.21
N ALA A 195 -19.90 8.06 1.44
CA ALA A 195 -20.53 6.88 2.03
C ALA A 195 -21.19 7.15 3.40
N PRO A 196 -20.55 7.88 4.35
CA PRO A 196 -21.20 8.28 5.61
C PRO A 196 -22.41 9.19 5.41
N VAL A 197 -22.37 10.10 4.43
CA VAL A 197 -23.49 11.01 4.12
C VAL A 197 -24.69 10.18 3.64
N VAL A 198 -24.47 9.29 2.66
CA VAL A 198 -25.53 8.39 2.16
C VAL A 198 -26.06 7.50 3.28
N ALA A 199 -25.19 6.92 4.11
CA ALA A 199 -25.59 6.03 5.20
C ALA A 199 -26.31 6.75 6.36
N GLY A 200 -26.13 8.07 6.51
CA GLY A 200 -26.84 8.87 7.50
C GLY A 200 -28.17 9.44 6.98
N VAL A 201 -28.27 9.71 5.68
CA VAL A 201 -29.52 10.15 5.01
C VAL A 201 -30.45 8.97 4.69
N ASP A 202 -29.89 7.79 4.43
CA ASP A 202 -30.62 6.59 4.06
C ASP A 202 -30.36 5.45 5.05
N GLY A 203 -31.44 4.93 5.65
CA GLY A 203 -31.39 3.88 6.66
C GLY A 203 -31.04 2.49 6.12
N ARG A 204 -31.22 2.26 4.81
CA ARG A 204 -31.15 0.92 4.21
C ARG A 204 -29.77 0.25 4.22
N PRO A 205 -28.64 0.95 3.99
CA PRO A 205 -27.34 0.33 4.11
C PRO A 205 -27.11 -0.19 5.53
N CYS A 206 -26.88 -1.49 5.68
CA CYS A 206 -26.71 -2.18 6.97
C CYS A 206 -25.25 -2.23 7.46
N SER A 207 -24.28 -1.99 6.58
CA SER A 207 -22.84 -1.97 6.88
C SER A 207 -22.10 -0.98 5.99
N MET A 208 -20.98 -0.43 6.46
CA MET A 208 -20.24 0.62 5.73
C MET A 208 -18.72 0.40 5.70
N ALA A 209 -18.07 0.61 4.55
CA ALA A 209 -16.61 0.66 4.41
C ALA A 209 -16.13 1.99 3.82
N ILE A 210 -15.32 2.73 4.57
CA ILE A 210 -14.78 4.04 4.23
C ILE A 210 -13.30 3.89 3.87
N LEU A 211 -12.95 4.06 2.59
CA LEU A 211 -11.58 3.93 2.12
C LEU A 211 -11.04 5.31 1.77
N LEU A 212 -9.95 5.73 2.43
CA LEU A 212 -9.31 7.05 2.24
C LEU A 212 -10.29 8.22 2.40
N GLY A 213 -11.27 8.10 3.32
CA GLY A 213 -12.27 9.13 3.60
C GLY A 213 -11.94 9.96 4.85
N GLY A 214 -12.64 11.09 5.02
CA GLY A 214 -12.51 11.98 6.17
C GLY A 214 -13.67 12.98 6.21
N GLY A 215 -13.80 13.72 7.30
CA GLY A 215 -14.77 14.82 7.45
C GLY A 215 -14.09 16.17 7.64
N ASP A 216 -14.85 17.23 7.91
CA ASP A 216 -14.34 18.62 7.90
C ASP A 216 -13.90 18.99 6.47
N MET A 217 -14.90 19.10 5.60
CA MET A 217 -14.78 19.45 4.19
C MET A 217 -14.08 20.81 4.01
N GLY A 218 -14.36 21.76 4.90
CA GLY A 218 -13.67 23.04 4.95
C GLY A 218 -12.16 22.83 5.02
N ARG A 219 -11.70 22.05 6.00
CA ARG A 219 -10.27 21.75 6.17
C ARG A 219 -9.68 20.84 5.11
N ILE A 220 -10.42 19.85 4.63
CA ILE A 220 -9.98 19.00 3.50
C ILE A 220 -9.65 19.90 2.30
N ILE A 221 -10.52 20.85 1.96
CA ILE A 221 -10.27 21.78 0.85
C ILE A 221 -9.13 22.76 1.19
N TRP A 222 -9.06 23.23 2.43
CA TRP A 222 -8.11 24.26 2.84
C TRP A 222 -6.66 23.77 2.94
N ASP A 223 -6.46 22.57 3.46
CA ASP A 223 -5.14 22.03 3.83
C ASP A 223 -4.61 21.02 2.80
N SER A 224 -5.48 20.46 1.95
CA SER A 224 -5.09 19.46 0.96
C SER A 224 -4.14 20.01 -0.11
N PHE A 225 -3.11 19.22 -0.42
CA PHE A 225 -2.23 19.51 -1.55
C PHE A 225 -2.97 19.52 -2.89
N THR A 226 -4.00 18.69 -3.04
CA THR A 226 -4.73 18.50 -4.31
C THR A 226 -5.73 19.61 -4.57
N MET A 227 -6.17 20.31 -3.52
CA MET A 227 -7.19 21.36 -3.60
C MET A 227 -6.61 22.79 -3.63
N ARG A 228 -5.27 22.93 -3.73
CA ARG A 228 -4.58 24.24 -3.72
C ARG A 228 -5.11 25.22 -4.76
N SER A 229 -5.43 24.76 -5.97
CA SER A 229 -5.97 25.63 -7.03
C SER A 229 -7.38 26.10 -6.72
N TYR A 230 -8.23 25.21 -6.21
CA TYR A 230 -9.59 25.55 -5.81
C TYR A 230 -9.61 26.49 -4.61
N LYS A 231 -8.75 26.27 -3.61
CA LYS A 231 -8.55 27.18 -2.49
C LYS A 231 -8.20 28.60 -2.94
N LYS A 232 -7.31 28.77 -3.92
CA LYS A 232 -6.98 30.10 -4.46
C LYS A 232 -8.22 30.79 -5.01
N CYS A 233 -9.06 30.07 -5.73
CA CYS A 233 -10.29 30.62 -6.28
C CYS A 233 -11.30 31.01 -5.19
N LEU A 234 -11.47 30.17 -4.16
CA LEU A 234 -12.33 30.50 -3.02
C LEU A 234 -11.87 31.78 -2.30
N ILE A 235 -10.56 32.00 -2.20
CA ILE A 235 -9.99 33.25 -1.64
C ILE A 235 -10.33 34.46 -2.53
N GLU A 236 -10.26 34.32 -3.85
CA GLU A 236 -10.64 35.37 -4.80
C GLU A 236 -12.14 35.72 -4.72
N GLU A 237 -12.99 34.76 -4.35
CA GLU A 237 -14.43 34.95 -4.10
C GLU A 237 -14.76 35.41 -2.67
N GLY A 238 -13.76 35.67 -1.84
CA GLY A 238 -13.91 36.25 -0.51
C GLY A 238 -14.02 35.26 0.65
N ILE A 239 -13.88 33.95 0.42
CA ILE A 239 -13.81 32.96 1.51
C ILE A 239 -12.40 32.95 2.07
N GLY A 240 -12.24 33.39 3.32
CA GLY A 240 -10.93 33.68 3.92
C GLY A 240 -10.36 32.59 4.82
N SER A 241 -11.17 31.58 5.20
CA SER A 241 -10.77 30.56 6.18
C SER A 241 -11.42 29.19 5.95
N ALA A 242 -10.81 28.15 6.54
CA ALA A 242 -11.39 26.80 6.55
C ALA A 242 -12.70 26.76 7.34
N GLU A 243 -12.79 27.53 8.42
CA GLU A 243 -13.95 27.62 9.31
C GLU A 243 -15.15 28.30 8.62
N GLU A 244 -14.90 29.32 7.81
CA GLU A 244 -15.95 29.95 6.99
C GLU A 244 -16.47 28.98 5.91
N LEU A 245 -15.56 28.23 5.28
CA LEU A 245 -15.91 27.22 4.29
C LEU A 245 -16.68 26.05 4.90
N GLU A 246 -16.31 25.61 6.10
CA GLU A 246 -16.98 24.53 6.82
C GLU A 246 -18.47 24.84 7.08
N LYS A 247 -18.79 26.07 7.49
CA LYS A 247 -20.19 26.51 7.67
C LYS A 247 -21.01 26.37 6.39
N LYS A 248 -20.45 26.83 5.26
CA LYS A 248 -21.11 26.76 3.94
C LYS A 248 -21.26 25.33 3.42
N LEU A 249 -20.34 24.43 3.76
CA LEU A 249 -20.33 23.04 3.29
C LEU A 249 -20.94 22.06 4.29
N ARG A 250 -21.47 22.54 5.42
CA ARG A 250 -21.99 21.68 6.49
C ARG A 250 -23.05 20.69 6.00
N ILE A 251 -23.93 21.10 5.08
CA ILE A 251 -25.02 20.25 4.56
C ILE A 251 -24.52 19.05 3.75
N ILE A 252 -23.27 19.07 3.29
CA ILE A 252 -22.64 17.98 2.52
C ILE A 252 -21.49 17.29 3.28
N ASP A 253 -21.18 17.73 4.50
CA ASP A 253 -20.08 17.20 5.30
C ASP A 253 -20.49 15.89 6.01
N PRO A 254 -19.69 14.81 5.94
CA PRO A 254 -20.01 13.57 6.63
C PRO A 254 -20.10 13.71 8.16
N LEU A 255 -19.47 14.72 8.77
CA LEU A 255 -19.62 15.01 10.21
C LEU A 255 -21.07 15.35 10.58
N THR A 256 -21.83 15.98 9.68
CA THR A 256 -23.24 16.32 9.88
C THR A 256 -24.13 15.08 9.98
N PHE A 257 -23.72 13.97 9.35
CA PHE A 257 -24.49 12.73 9.24
C PHE A 257 -23.94 11.59 10.10
N ALA A 258 -22.84 11.84 10.82
CA ALA A 258 -22.12 10.81 11.56
C ALA A 258 -22.97 10.17 12.67
N ASP A 259 -23.86 10.93 13.31
CA ASP A 259 -24.73 10.42 14.38
C ASP A 259 -25.73 9.36 13.90
N GLN A 260 -26.25 9.52 12.68
CA GLN A 260 -27.14 8.54 12.06
C GLN A 260 -26.31 7.37 11.48
N ALA A 261 -25.17 7.67 10.87
CA ALA A 261 -24.31 6.66 10.23
C ALA A 261 -23.61 5.71 11.22
N LYS A 262 -23.28 6.16 12.45
CA LYS A 262 -22.54 5.37 13.46
C LYS A 262 -23.30 4.18 14.03
N THR A 263 -24.60 4.06 13.72
CA THR A 263 -25.47 2.98 14.22
C THR A 263 -25.21 1.62 13.57
N LYS A 264 -24.33 1.58 12.56
CA LYS A 264 -24.03 0.41 11.73
C LYS A 264 -22.60 -0.07 11.97
N PRO A 265 -22.24 -1.32 11.65
CA PRO A 265 -20.86 -1.73 11.52
C PRO A 265 -20.11 -0.85 10.52
N ILE A 266 -18.89 -0.44 10.88
CA ILE A 266 -18.04 0.44 10.07
C ILE A 266 -16.60 -0.09 10.03
N LEU A 267 -16.04 -0.14 8.83
CA LEU A 267 -14.60 -0.28 8.60
C LEU A 267 -14.04 1.01 7.99
N MET A 268 -12.97 1.53 8.57
CA MET A 268 -12.16 2.59 7.96
C MET A 268 -10.81 2.03 7.51
N ILE A 269 -10.34 2.41 6.32
CA ILE A 269 -8.97 2.15 5.86
C ILE A 269 -8.39 3.45 5.32
N ASN A 270 -7.36 3.98 5.98
CA ASN A 270 -6.80 5.30 5.69
C ASN A 270 -5.27 5.26 5.60
N ALA A 271 -4.71 6.18 4.82
CA ALA A 271 -3.27 6.27 4.60
C ALA A 271 -2.59 7.11 5.71
N PHE A 272 -1.46 6.64 6.22
CA PHE A 272 -0.78 7.27 7.36
C PHE A 272 -0.16 8.63 7.00
N PHE A 273 0.31 8.78 5.76
CA PHE A 273 0.95 9.99 5.22
C PHE A 273 0.04 10.70 4.21
N ASP A 274 -1.27 10.68 4.45
CA ASP A 274 -2.25 11.26 3.53
C ASP A 274 -2.16 12.79 3.47
N THR A 275 -1.81 13.31 2.29
CA THR A 275 -1.73 14.76 2.01
C THR A 275 -2.94 15.29 1.25
N ALA A 276 -3.88 14.43 0.84
CA ALA A 276 -5.10 14.82 0.15
C ALA A 276 -6.28 14.90 1.12
N ILE A 277 -6.39 13.91 2.02
CA ILE A 277 -7.32 13.91 3.15
C ILE A 277 -6.48 14.01 4.43
N PRO A 278 -6.35 15.19 5.04
CA PRO A 278 -5.52 15.37 6.21
C PRO A 278 -5.87 14.37 7.32
N ARG A 279 -4.85 13.88 8.04
CA ARG A 279 -5.05 12.94 9.15
C ARG A 279 -6.06 13.45 10.18
N LYS A 280 -6.04 14.76 10.47
CA LYS A 280 -6.98 15.40 11.41
C LYS A 280 -8.44 15.25 10.96
N SER A 281 -8.72 15.45 9.67
CA SER A 281 -10.03 15.25 9.04
C SER A 281 -10.50 13.78 9.12
N THR A 282 -9.56 12.83 8.94
CA THR A 282 -9.85 11.40 9.15
C THR A 282 -10.18 11.10 10.61
N GLU A 283 -9.38 11.60 11.55
CA GLU A 283 -9.55 11.35 12.99
C GLU A 283 -10.82 12.00 13.54
N GLN A 284 -11.21 13.18 13.06
CA GLN A 284 -12.49 13.81 13.42
C GLN A 284 -13.69 12.96 12.98
N LEU A 285 -13.71 12.49 11.74
CA LEU A 285 -14.77 11.60 11.26
C LEU A 285 -14.77 10.28 12.05
N TRP A 286 -13.60 9.69 12.28
CA TRP A 286 -13.45 8.49 13.09
C TRP A 286 -14.04 8.66 14.50
N GLN A 287 -13.78 9.81 15.15
CA GLN A 287 -14.38 10.12 16.45
C GLN A 287 -15.90 10.28 16.37
N ALA A 288 -16.39 11.03 15.39
CA ALA A 288 -17.83 11.28 15.20
C ALA A 288 -18.60 9.97 14.91
N LEU A 289 -17.99 9.03 14.20
CA LEU A 289 -18.54 7.70 13.93
C LEU A 289 -18.43 6.71 15.11
N GLY A 290 -18.07 7.18 16.31
CA GLY A 290 -18.00 6.32 17.49
C GLY A 290 -16.74 5.45 17.56
N ARG A 291 -15.64 5.89 16.96
CA ARG A 291 -14.32 5.22 16.96
C ARG A 291 -14.35 3.80 16.38
N PRO A 292 -14.86 3.61 15.15
CA PRO A 292 -14.92 2.31 14.52
C PRO A 292 -13.52 1.74 14.25
N LYS A 293 -13.42 0.49 13.81
CA LYS A 293 -12.13 -0.10 13.45
C LYS A 293 -11.51 0.67 12.29
N ILE A 294 -10.28 1.17 12.50
CA ILE A 294 -9.48 1.83 11.46
C ILE A 294 -8.20 1.04 11.16
N ILE A 295 -7.91 0.85 9.88
CA ILE A 295 -6.66 0.25 9.39
C ILE A 295 -5.81 1.35 8.77
N TRP A 296 -4.66 1.61 9.37
CA TRP A 296 -3.68 2.54 8.83
C TRP A 296 -2.71 1.83 7.89
N ILE A 297 -2.71 2.22 6.62
CA ILE A 297 -1.73 1.73 5.63
C ILE A 297 -0.52 2.69 5.59
N PRO A 298 0.73 2.20 5.55
CA PRO A 298 1.94 3.03 5.61
C PRO A 298 2.26 3.68 4.24
N SER A 299 1.31 4.44 3.72
CA SER A 299 1.38 5.14 2.44
C SER A 299 0.77 6.54 2.57
N GLY A 300 0.89 7.38 1.54
CA GLY A 300 0.06 8.57 1.33
C GLY A 300 -1.07 8.33 0.31
N HIS A 301 -1.92 9.34 0.07
CA HIS A 301 -3.19 9.18 -0.66
C HIS A 301 -3.06 8.43 -1.98
N TYR A 302 -2.21 8.90 -2.90
CA TYR A 302 -2.04 8.30 -4.22
C TYR A 302 -1.13 7.08 -4.21
N THR A 303 -0.14 7.04 -3.31
CA THR A 303 0.73 5.87 -3.11
C THR A 303 -0.02 4.69 -2.46
N SER A 304 -1.23 4.91 -1.93
CA SER A 304 -2.09 3.83 -1.44
C SER A 304 -2.47 2.82 -2.52
N LEU A 305 -2.37 3.19 -3.80
CA LEU A 305 -2.48 2.28 -4.94
C LEU A 305 -1.57 1.05 -4.78
N PHE A 306 -0.37 1.24 -4.22
CA PHE A 306 0.57 0.14 -4.00
C PHE A 306 0.13 -0.84 -2.89
N THR A 307 -0.75 -0.39 -1.99
CA THR A 307 -1.35 -1.22 -0.95
C THR A 307 -2.74 -1.75 -1.32
N MET A 308 -3.20 -1.48 -2.56
CA MET A 308 -4.61 -1.57 -2.89
C MET A 308 -5.19 -2.97 -2.71
N GLY A 309 -4.49 -4.04 -3.05
CA GLY A 309 -5.08 -5.35 -2.84
C GLY A 309 -5.09 -5.81 -1.36
N TYR A 310 -4.28 -5.22 -0.47
CA TYR A 310 -4.44 -5.44 0.98
C TYR A 310 -5.73 -4.78 1.43
N VAL A 311 -5.99 -3.56 0.92
CA VAL A 311 -7.28 -2.88 1.09
C VAL A 311 -8.41 -3.76 0.52
N LYS A 312 -8.28 -4.33 -0.68
CA LYS A 312 -9.27 -5.25 -1.28
C LYS A 312 -9.58 -6.44 -0.37
N ILE A 313 -8.57 -7.15 0.15
CA ILE A 313 -8.85 -8.27 1.07
C ILE A 313 -9.57 -7.77 2.31
N LYS A 314 -9.12 -6.67 2.92
CA LYS A 314 -9.72 -6.21 4.17
C LYS A 314 -11.16 -5.76 3.98
N THR A 315 -11.45 -5.11 2.86
CA THR A 315 -12.82 -4.79 2.43
C THR A 315 -13.63 -6.04 2.15
N PHE A 316 -13.06 -7.04 1.46
CA PHE A 316 -13.71 -8.31 1.20
C PHE A 316 -14.04 -9.09 2.48
N GLN A 317 -13.04 -9.30 3.36
CA GLN A 317 -13.21 -9.95 4.66
C GLN A 317 -14.29 -9.26 5.50
N TYR A 318 -14.33 -7.93 5.43
CA TYR A 318 -15.33 -7.14 6.14
C TYR A 318 -16.74 -7.39 5.59
N PHE A 319 -16.99 -7.15 4.30
CA PHE A 319 -18.33 -7.36 3.74
C PHE A 319 -18.76 -8.82 3.77
N TYR A 320 -17.85 -9.76 3.55
CA TYR A 320 -18.16 -11.18 3.71
C TYR A 320 -18.54 -11.51 5.15
N GLY A 321 -17.86 -10.91 6.14
CA GLY A 321 -18.16 -11.13 7.55
C GLY A 321 -19.49 -10.52 8.00
N GLU A 322 -19.84 -9.35 7.50
CA GLU A 322 -21.07 -8.64 7.87
C GLU A 322 -22.29 -9.12 7.07
N LEU A 323 -22.12 -9.54 5.80
CA LEU A 323 -23.24 -9.86 4.89
C LEU A 323 -23.43 -11.36 4.63
N VAL A 324 -22.39 -12.19 4.85
CA VAL A 324 -22.42 -13.61 4.45
C VAL A 324 -22.15 -14.54 5.64
N ASP A 325 -20.91 -14.57 6.14
CA ASP A 325 -20.48 -15.48 7.21
C ASP A 325 -19.26 -14.90 7.96
N ARG A 326 -19.51 -14.54 9.22
CA ARG A 326 -18.54 -13.89 10.10
C ARG A 326 -17.37 -14.79 10.53
N GLU A 327 -17.60 -16.08 10.73
CA GLU A 327 -16.53 -17.00 11.17
C GLU A 327 -15.65 -17.38 9.98
N LYS A 328 -16.28 -17.67 8.84
CA LYS A 328 -15.54 -17.98 7.62
C LYS A 328 -14.71 -16.79 7.16
N ALA A 329 -15.21 -15.55 7.28
CA ALA A 329 -14.45 -14.34 6.97
C ALA A 329 -13.08 -14.24 7.67
N LYS A 330 -12.95 -14.76 8.90
CA LYS A 330 -11.66 -14.79 9.64
C LYS A 330 -10.66 -15.78 9.02
N SER A 331 -11.16 -16.81 8.36
CA SER A 331 -10.38 -17.88 7.73
C SER A 331 -10.08 -17.65 6.25
N ILE A 332 -10.74 -16.66 5.62
CA ILE A 332 -10.48 -16.23 4.25
C ILE A 332 -9.09 -15.58 4.20
N ASP A 333 -8.07 -16.41 4.08
CA ASP A 333 -6.82 -16.07 3.42
C ASP A 333 -7.11 -16.20 1.91
N LEU A 334 -7.67 -15.14 1.29
CA LEU A 334 -7.52 -15.02 -0.15
C LEU A 334 -6.01 -15.04 -0.42
N PRO A 335 -5.50 -15.78 -1.43
CA PRO A 335 -4.11 -15.75 -1.79
C PRO A 335 -3.78 -14.40 -2.44
N TYR A 336 -3.81 -13.34 -1.65
CA TYR A 336 -3.14 -12.10 -1.94
C TYR A 336 -1.75 -12.24 -1.33
N TYR A 337 -0.88 -12.84 -2.12
CA TYR A 337 0.51 -12.46 -2.10
C TYR A 337 0.71 -11.43 -3.21
N PRO A 338 0.58 -10.12 -2.94
CA PRO A 338 1.70 -9.29 -3.31
C PRO A 338 2.79 -9.85 -2.42
N GLU A 339 3.79 -10.39 -3.08
CA GLU A 339 5.11 -9.84 -2.85
C GLU A 339 4.93 -8.40 -2.37
N SER A 340 5.11 -8.17 -1.06
CA SER A 340 4.89 -6.86 -0.47
C SER A 340 5.53 -5.86 -1.42
N PRO A 341 4.82 -4.81 -1.83
CA PRO A 341 5.31 -3.92 -2.88
C PRO A 341 6.72 -3.42 -2.50
N VAL A 342 7.01 -3.32 -1.21
CA VAL A 342 8.37 -3.14 -0.70
C VAL A 342 8.94 -4.50 -0.28
N SER A 343 9.90 -5.04 -1.03
CA SER A 343 10.63 -6.27 -0.68
C SER A 343 11.54 -6.07 0.53
N SER A 344 12.15 -4.89 0.62
CA SER A 344 12.92 -4.43 1.78
C SER A 344 13.03 -2.91 1.83
N PHE A 345 13.27 -2.37 3.02
CA PHE A 345 13.54 -0.97 3.31
C PHE A 345 14.71 -0.90 4.28
N SER A 346 15.78 -0.22 3.90
CA SER A 346 16.97 -0.04 4.72
C SER A 346 17.23 1.44 4.94
N VAL A 347 17.50 1.81 6.20
CA VAL A 347 17.99 3.13 6.59
C VAL A 347 19.38 2.95 7.17
N ASN A 348 20.36 3.58 6.53
CA ASN A 348 21.71 3.72 7.07
C ASN A 348 21.94 5.19 7.40
N ARG A 349 22.25 5.50 8.66
CA ARG A 349 22.52 6.87 9.10
C ARG A 349 23.82 6.95 9.89
N LYS A 350 24.79 7.68 9.36
CA LYS A 350 26.04 8.01 10.04
C LYS A 350 25.83 9.15 11.03
N GLY A 351 26.50 9.07 12.19
CA GLY A 351 26.68 10.20 13.10
C GLY A 351 25.47 10.57 13.98
N LEU A 352 24.44 9.71 14.04
CA LEU A 352 23.28 9.95 14.92
C LEU A 352 23.64 9.92 16.42
N ILE A 353 24.67 9.13 16.75
CA ILE A 353 25.26 9.01 18.09
C ILE A 353 26.77 9.23 17.92
N GLY A 354 27.30 10.30 18.52
CA GLY A 354 28.75 10.51 18.66
C GLY A 354 29.58 10.69 17.38
N GLY A 355 28.99 11.01 16.22
CA GLY A 355 29.70 11.34 14.97
C GLY A 355 30.46 10.20 14.29
N LYS A 356 30.72 9.07 14.96
CA LYS A 356 31.50 7.92 14.47
C LYS A 356 30.74 6.59 14.48
N THR A 357 29.42 6.63 14.69
CA THR A 357 28.58 5.44 14.71
C THR A 357 27.63 5.43 13.52
N ASN A 358 27.56 4.29 12.84
CA ASN A 358 26.61 4.00 11.77
C ASN A 358 25.47 3.17 12.36
N LEU A 359 24.25 3.71 12.28
CA LEU A 359 23.03 2.99 12.66
C LEU A 359 22.40 2.39 11.41
N LEU A 360 22.13 1.08 11.46
CA LEU A 360 21.46 0.33 10.41
C LEU A 360 20.10 -0.16 10.90
N VAL A 361 19.04 0.18 10.17
CA VAL A 361 17.72 -0.37 10.37
C VAL A 361 17.23 -0.95 9.05
N ASP A 362 17.05 -2.27 8.99
CA ASP A 362 16.56 -2.99 7.82
C ASP A 362 15.23 -3.67 8.12
N PHE A 363 14.26 -3.43 7.26
CA PHE A 363 12.97 -4.09 7.25
C PHE A 363 12.84 -4.90 5.96
N GLY A 364 12.44 -6.15 6.04
CA GLY A 364 12.15 -7.00 4.89
C GLY A 364 10.68 -7.42 4.90
N PHE A 365 10.02 -7.38 3.76
CA PHE A 365 8.64 -7.88 3.61
C PHE A 365 8.54 -8.58 2.25
N ASN A 366 8.39 -9.89 2.21
CA ASN A 366 8.22 -10.57 0.92
C ASN A 366 7.42 -11.87 1.05
N GLY A 367 6.27 -11.98 0.37
CA GLY A 367 5.63 -13.29 0.18
C GLY A 367 5.33 -14.06 1.48
N GLY A 368 4.94 -13.37 2.56
CA GLY A 368 4.74 -13.97 3.88
C GLY A 368 5.99 -14.01 4.79
N TYR A 369 7.15 -13.60 4.27
CA TYR A 369 8.37 -13.31 5.01
C TYR A 369 8.35 -11.87 5.55
N LYS A 370 8.74 -11.69 6.80
CA LYS A 370 8.94 -10.41 7.47
C LYS A 370 10.29 -10.46 8.18
N ARG A 371 11.05 -9.38 8.11
CA ARG A 371 12.32 -9.24 8.84
C ARG A 371 12.43 -7.84 9.40
N VAL A 372 12.99 -7.74 10.59
CA VAL A 372 13.47 -6.49 11.19
C VAL A 372 14.89 -6.75 11.66
N LYS A 373 15.81 -5.85 11.32
CA LYS A 373 17.17 -5.86 11.83
C LYS A 373 17.52 -4.45 12.28
N VAL A 374 18.08 -4.34 13.47
CA VAL A 374 18.58 -3.08 14.02
C VAL A 374 20.01 -3.32 14.45
N GLY A 375 20.94 -2.50 13.99
CA GLY A 375 22.34 -2.63 14.32
C GLY A 375 23.04 -1.29 14.44
N ALA A 376 24.13 -1.29 15.20
CA ALA A 376 25.01 -0.15 15.34
C ALA A 376 26.45 -0.62 15.18
N VAL A 377 27.22 0.06 14.34
CA VAL A 377 28.65 -0.17 14.14
C VAL A 377 29.39 1.13 14.36
N GLY A 378 30.26 1.16 15.36
CA GLY A 378 31.14 2.28 15.66
C GLY A 378 32.50 2.13 14.99
N GLU A 379 33.05 3.23 14.52
CA GLU A 379 34.44 3.35 14.11
C GLU A 379 35.32 3.79 15.29
N ASN A 380 36.60 3.45 15.24
CA ASN A 380 37.60 3.72 16.26
C ASN A 380 37.26 3.16 17.64
N LEU A 381 36.89 1.88 17.69
CA LEU A 381 36.63 1.17 18.94
C LEU A 381 37.86 1.31 19.86
N PHE A 382 37.68 1.83 21.08
CA PHE A 382 38.75 2.06 22.05
C PHE A 382 39.92 2.94 21.57
N GLY A 383 39.67 3.87 20.63
CA GLY A 383 40.71 4.76 20.10
C GLY A 383 41.66 4.08 19.09
N SER A 384 41.34 2.85 18.66
CA SER A 384 42.07 2.13 17.62
C SER A 384 41.61 2.50 16.20
N GLY A 385 42.17 1.87 15.16
CA GLY A 385 41.66 1.93 13.78
C GLY A 385 40.56 0.89 13.49
N TYR A 386 40.11 0.14 14.49
CA TYR A 386 39.14 -0.94 14.33
C TYR A 386 37.69 -0.44 14.42
N LEU A 387 36.80 -1.13 13.71
CA LEU A 387 35.35 -0.98 13.82
C LEU A 387 34.77 -2.11 14.65
N GLY A 388 33.70 -1.83 15.38
CA GLY A 388 33.00 -2.84 16.14
C GLY A 388 31.55 -2.45 16.37
N GLY A 389 30.71 -3.46 16.56
CA GLY A 389 29.28 -3.24 16.67
C GLY A 389 28.48 -4.49 16.92
N GLY A 390 27.16 -4.34 16.87
CA GLY A 390 26.25 -5.46 16.97
C GLY A 390 24.94 -5.21 16.24
N GLU A 391 24.27 -6.31 15.92
CA GLU A 391 22.94 -6.29 15.32
C GLU A 391 22.01 -7.19 16.13
N ALA A 392 20.76 -6.79 16.28
CA ALA A 392 19.65 -7.64 16.67
C ALA A 392 18.74 -7.86 15.46
N SER A 393 18.22 -9.08 15.31
CA SER A 393 17.32 -9.44 14.22
C SER A 393 16.12 -10.21 14.71
N TRP A 394 15.00 -9.99 14.03
CA TRP A 394 13.77 -10.75 14.14
C TRP A 394 13.29 -11.07 12.74
N ARG A 395 12.89 -12.32 12.48
CA ARG A 395 12.23 -12.71 11.24
C ARG A 395 11.03 -13.61 11.49
N GLU A 396 10.03 -13.52 10.63
CA GLU A 396 8.90 -14.44 10.57
C GLU A 396 8.68 -14.83 9.12
N ALA A 397 8.35 -16.10 8.86
CA ALA A 397 8.00 -16.56 7.53
C ALA A 397 6.78 -17.48 7.61
N LYS A 398 5.80 -17.29 6.72
CA LYS A 398 4.64 -18.16 6.55
C LYS A 398 4.39 -18.35 5.06
N ASP A 399 4.43 -19.58 4.57
CA ASP A 399 4.15 -19.90 3.16
C ASP A 399 2.99 -20.91 2.97
N GLY A 400 2.35 -21.32 4.07
CA GLY A 400 1.28 -22.32 4.09
C GLY A 400 1.75 -23.75 4.35
N ARG A 401 3.03 -24.06 4.08
CA ARG A 401 3.66 -25.33 4.48
C ARG A 401 4.18 -25.23 5.91
N TYR A 402 4.75 -24.09 6.30
CA TYR A 402 5.26 -23.89 7.66
C TYR A 402 4.97 -22.47 8.16
N ARG A 403 5.15 -22.29 9.47
CA ARG A 403 5.39 -20.98 10.08
C ARG A 403 6.72 -21.01 10.82
N MET A 404 7.58 -20.05 10.53
CA MET A 404 8.91 -19.91 11.13
C MET A 404 9.01 -18.57 11.85
N ARG A 405 9.66 -18.55 13.01
CA ARG A 405 10.04 -17.34 13.75
C ARG A 405 11.49 -17.43 14.19
N GLY A 406 12.28 -16.44 13.82
CA GLY A 406 13.69 -16.32 14.18
C GLY A 406 13.93 -15.08 15.04
N VAL A 407 14.74 -15.22 16.09
CA VAL A 407 15.27 -14.11 16.88
C VAL A 407 16.76 -14.31 17.02
N GLY A 408 17.55 -13.30 16.64
CA GLY A 408 18.99 -13.41 16.60
C GLY A 408 19.71 -12.14 17.04
N GLY A 409 20.99 -12.34 17.31
CA GLY A 409 21.94 -11.29 17.63
C GLY A 409 23.28 -11.57 16.97
N SER A 410 24.05 -10.52 16.72
CA SER A 410 25.41 -10.66 16.21
C SER A 410 26.34 -9.61 16.76
N ALA A 411 27.61 -9.99 16.88
CA ALA A 411 28.73 -9.11 17.19
C ALA A 411 29.63 -9.00 15.95
N ILE A 412 30.07 -7.78 15.65
CA ILE A 412 30.89 -7.45 14.50
C ILE A 412 32.18 -6.82 15.01
N PHE A 413 33.32 -7.27 14.47
CA PHE A 413 34.62 -6.68 14.74
C PHE A 413 35.45 -6.69 13.44
N GLY A 414 36.06 -5.56 13.09
CA GLY A 414 36.78 -5.47 11.84
C GLY A 414 37.71 -4.28 11.75
N SER A 415 38.26 -4.06 10.56
CA SER A 415 39.11 -2.92 10.25
C SER A 415 38.72 -2.31 8.92
N ARG A 416 38.92 -1.00 8.82
CA ARG A 416 39.07 -0.35 7.53
C ARG A 416 40.43 -0.76 6.96
N LEU A 417 40.45 -1.34 5.76
CA LEU A 417 41.68 -1.75 5.06
C LEU A 417 42.16 -0.64 4.13
N THR A 418 41.23 0.03 3.45
CA THR A 418 41.43 1.26 2.67
C THR A 418 40.22 2.17 2.84
N GLU A 419 40.22 3.38 2.26
CA GLU A 419 39.05 4.28 2.30
C GLU A 419 37.74 3.66 1.80
N HIS A 420 37.84 2.71 0.86
CA HIS A 420 36.70 2.05 0.21
C HIS A 420 36.54 0.58 0.58
N THR A 421 37.50 0.01 1.33
CA THR A 421 37.57 -1.43 1.60
C THR A 421 37.56 -1.70 3.09
N HIS A 422 36.68 -2.59 3.53
CA HIS A 422 36.56 -3.00 4.93
C HIS A 422 36.52 -4.52 5.03
N GLY A 423 37.17 -5.03 6.06
CA GLY A 423 37.15 -6.45 6.41
C GLY A 423 36.64 -6.61 7.84
N PHE A 424 35.73 -7.54 8.07
CA PHE A 424 35.20 -7.79 9.41
C PHE A 424 34.85 -9.26 9.64
N ILE A 425 35.00 -9.67 10.89
CA ILE A 425 34.52 -10.93 11.41
C ILE A 425 33.18 -10.66 12.09
N LYS A 426 32.23 -11.56 11.88
CA LYS A 426 30.90 -11.53 12.47
C LYS A 426 30.63 -12.85 13.17
N TYR A 427 30.30 -12.78 14.45
CA TYR A 427 29.70 -13.90 15.17
C TYR A 427 28.19 -13.65 15.26
N SER A 428 27.37 -14.62 14.85
CA SER A 428 25.92 -14.51 14.91
C SER A 428 25.31 -15.75 15.56
N TYR A 429 24.30 -15.54 16.39
CA TYR A 429 23.43 -16.59 16.92
C TYR A 429 21.98 -16.26 16.61
N GLU A 430 21.23 -17.22 16.10
CA GLU A 430 19.78 -17.11 15.90
C GLU A 430 19.05 -18.33 16.43
N SER A 431 18.05 -18.11 17.27
CA SER A 431 17.07 -19.14 17.65
C SER A 431 15.91 -19.11 16.66
N VAL A 432 15.66 -20.23 16.00
CA VAL A 432 14.61 -20.40 14.99
C VAL A 432 13.60 -21.43 15.51
N ALA A 433 12.33 -21.04 15.55
CA ALA A 433 11.22 -21.93 15.85
C ALA A 433 10.41 -22.16 14.57
N VAL A 434 10.29 -23.42 14.15
CA VAL A 434 9.45 -23.86 13.04
C VAL A 434 8.27 -24.63 13.61
N ASP A 435 7.07 -24.09 13.40
CA ASP A 435 5.81 -24.66 13.88
C ASP A 435 4.75 -24.66 12.77
N LYS A 436 3.56 -25.21 13.07
CA LYS A 436 2.43 -25.33 12.13
C LYS A 436 2.85 -25.92 10.78
N VAL A 437 3.67 -26.96 10.83
CA VAL A 437 4.11 -27.70 9.64
C VAL A 437 2.91 -28.48 9.10
N GLY A 438 2.40 -28.09 7.93
CA GLY A 438 1.22 -28.69 7.33
C GLY A 438 1.49 -30.12 6.86
N ASN A 439 0.45 -30.95 6.79
CA ASN A 439 0.58 -32.37 6.39
C ASN A 439 1.20 -32.57 4.99
N ARG A 440 1.06 -31.58 4.10
CA ARG A 440 1.65 -31.55 2.75
C ARG A 440 3.07 -30.95 2.70
N SER A 441 3.68 -30.67 3.84
CA SER A 441 5.05 -30.13 3.85
C SER A 441 6.06 -31.21 3.48
N PRO A 442 7.14 -30.84 2.77
CA PRO A 442 8.27 -31.75 2.54
C PRO A 442 8.78 -32.36 3.84
N GLU A 443 9.20 -33.62 3.79
CA GLU A 443 9.72 -34.34 4.96
C GLU A 443 10.93 -33.62 5.56
N GLU A 444 11.76 -33.05 4.70
CA GLU A 444 12.90 -32.21 5.09
C GLU A 444 12.49 -31.01 5.97
N PHE A 445 11.32 -30.40 5.73
CA PHE A 445 10.86 -29.28 6.55
C PHE A 445 10.35 -29.78 7.91
N LYS A 446 9.76 -30.98 7.96
CA LYS A 446 9.31 -31.62 9.21
C LYS A 446 10.49 -32.00 10.11
N ASN A 447 11.62 -32.43 9.52
CA ASN A 447 12.85 -32.75 10.24
C ASN A 447 13.45 -31.53 10.97
N HIS A 448 13.09 -30.32 10.55
CA HIS A 448 13.50 -29.08 11.18
C HIS A 448 12.40 -28.43 12.03
N SER A 449 11.34 -29.18 12.37
CA SER A 449 10.28 -28.69 13.26
C SER A 449 10.78 -28.55 14.70
N GLY A 450 10.12 -27.65 15.45
CA GLY A 450 10.53 -27.30 16.81
C GLY A 450 11.48 -26.12 16.84
N ARG A 451 12.21 -25.96 17.96
CA ARG A 451 13.11 -24.84 18.17
C ARG A 451 14.56 -25.30 18.06
N THR A 452 15.30 -24.68 17.16
CA THR A 452 16.72 -24.92 16.94
C THR A 452 17.50 -23.61 17.00
N GLY A 453 18.82 -23.70 17.00
CA GLY A 453 19.73 -22.56 17.04
C GLY A 453 20.79 -22.66 15.95
N VAL A 454 21.08 -21.56 15.26
CA VAL A 454 22.18 -21.44 14.30
C VAL A 454 23.21 -20.47 14.87
N SER A 455 24.38 -20.99 15.23
CA SER A 455 25.55 -20.18 15.60
C SER A 455 26.56 -20.22 14.47
N ALA A 456 26.99 -19.06 13.97
CA ALA A 456 27.94 -18.96 12.88
C ALA A 456 29.02 -17.91 13.14
N LEU A 457 30.24 -18.23 12.71
CA LEU A 457 31.36 -17.30 12.63
C LEU A 457 31.67 -17.08 11.14
N SER A 458 31.65 -15.82 10.69
CA SER A 458 31.88 -15.47 9.29
C SER A 458 32.87 -14.34 9.12
N PHE A 459 33.72 -14.47 8.13
CA PHE A 459 34.56 -13.40 7.60
C PHE A 459 33.85 -12.73 6.43
N HIS A 460 33.92 -11.41 6.40
CA HIS A 460 33.36 -10.57 5.35
C HIS A 460 34.42 -9.61 4.84
N TRP A 461 34.45 -9.46 3.53
CA TRP A 461 35.23 -8.46 2.83
C TRP A 461 34.31 -7.68 1.91
N GLU A 462 34.40 -6.36 1.98
CA GLU A 462 33.58 -5.45 1.20
C GLU A 462 34.43 -4.34 0.60
N ARG A 463 34.17 -3.99 -0.65
CA ARG A 463 34.70 -2.79 -1.30
C ARG A 463 33.56 -2.03 -1.97
N ASN A 464 33.38 -0.76 -1.62
CA ASN A 464 32.34 0.10 -2.18
C ASN A 464 32.93 1.42 -2.70
N THR A 465 32.78 1.66 -4.01
CA THR A 465 33.21 2.89 -4.68
C THR A 465 32.07 3.61 -5.39
N PHE A 466 30.82 3.39 -4.97
CA PHE A 466 29.67 4.07 -5.54
C PHE A 466 29.75 5.58 -5.31
N ASP A 467 29.30 6.32 -6.30
CA ASP A 467 29.18 7.78 -6.25
C ASP A 467 27.99 8.25 -5.38
N ASP A 468 26.90 7.49 -5.39
CA ASP A 468 25.69 7.74 -4.61
C ASP A 468 25.14 6.41 -4.05
N GLU A 469 24.93 6.31 -2.73
CA GLU A 469 24.43 5.08 -2.09
C GLU A 469 22.95 4.78 -2.43
N LEU A 470 22.17 5.79 -2.80
CA LEU A 470 20.74 5.65 -3.13
C LEU A 470 20.48 5.40 -4.61
N TYR A 471 21.26 6.02 -5.49
CA TYR A 471 21.13 5.89 -6.94
C TYR A 471 22.50 5.95 -7.64
N PRO A 472 23.33 4.91 -7.50
CA PRO A 472 24.64 4.85 -8.14
C PRO A 472 24.51 4.92 -9.66
N ILE A 473 25.32 5.78 -10.26
CA ILE A 473 25.46 5.91 -11.72
C ILE A 473 26.89 5.62 -12.19
N ASP A 474 27.85 5.58 -11.27
CA ASP A 474 29.24 5.21 -11.55
C ASP A 474 29.86 4.43 -10.36
N GLY A 475 30.88 3.65 -10.67
CA GLY A 475 31.64 2.89 -9.68
C GLY A 475 31.24 1.41 -9.54
N SER A 476 31.71 0.80 -8.46
CA SER A 476 31.67 -0.66 -8.28
C SER A 476 31.47 -1.05 -6.81
N TYR A 477 30.84 -2.20 -6.61
CA TYR A 477 30.69 -2.82 -5.31
C TYR A 477 31.07 -4.28 -5.39
N TYR A 478 31.84 -4.73 -4.40
CA TYR A 478 32.24 -6.12 -4.25
C TYR A 478 32.00 -6.55 -2.81
N HIS A 479 31.44 -7.74 -2.65
CA HIS A 479 31.26 -8.39 -1.37
C HIS A 479 31.68 -9.84 -1.48
N ALA A 480 32.43 -10.32 -0.50
CA ALA A 480 32.76 -11.73 -0.33
C ALA A 480 32.56 -12.12 1.13
N SER A 481 32.02 -13.31 1.36
CA SER A 481 31.82 -13.85 2.69
C SER A 481 32.08 -15.34 2.74
N LEU A 482 32.71 -15.78 3.83
CA LEU A 482 32.95 -17.17 4.15
C LEU A 482 32.64 -17.37 5.63
N GLY A 483 31.75 -18.29 5.96
CA GLY A 483 31.39 -18.57 7.34
C GLY A 483 31.18 -20.04 7.60
N THR A 484 31.32 -20.40 8.88
CA THR A 484 31.04 -21.73 9.40
C THR A 484 29.98 -21.62 10.50
N ALA A 485 28.88 -22.35 10.32
CA ALA A 485 27.94 -22.65 11.39
C ALA A 485 28.42 -23.91 12.10
N SER A 486 28.37 -23.93 13.44
CA SER A 486 28.85 -25.08 14.21
C SER A 486 28.09 -25.31 15.50
N LYS A 487 27.91 -26.59 15.85
CA LYS A 487 27.47 -27.04 17.17
C LYS A 487 28.43 -26.59 18.27
N TYR A 488 29.73 -26.53 18.00
CA TYR A 488 30.74 -26.04 18.95
C TYR A 488 30.64 -24.55 19.23
N LEU A 489 29.94 -23.80 18.37
CA LEU A 489 29.65 -22.37 18.57
C LEU A 489 28.32 -22.15 19.31
N GLY A 490 27.69 -23.20 19.85
CA GLY A 490 26.39 -23.13 20.54
C GLY A 490 25.17 -23.27 19.64
N GLY A 491 25.37 -23.71 18.39
CA GLY A 491 24.30 -24.01 17.43
C GLY A 491 23.87 -25.49 17.44
N HIS A 492 23.00 -25.84 16.50
CA HIS A 492 22.52 -27.22 16.28
C HIS A 492 22.98 -27.80 14.94
N TYR A 493 23.63 -27.00 14.09
CA TYR A 493 23.98 -27.36 12.71
C TYR A 493 25.49 -27.16 12.46
N ASN A 494 26.04 -27.96 11.55
CA ASN A 494 27.41 -27.83 11.06
C ASN A 494 27.39 -27.66 9.54
N PHE A 495 27.62 -26.45 9.04
CA PHE A 495 27.74 -26.18 7.60
C PHE A 495 28.65 -24.99 7.31
N ILE A 496 29.27 -24.99 6.14
CA ILE A 496 30.02 -23.86 5.60
C ILE A 496 29.12 -23.11 4.62
N LYS A 497 29.21 -21.78 4.60
CA LYS A 497 28.53 -20.92 3.64
C LYS A 497 29.52 -19.94 3.03
N ALA A 498 29.64 -19.96 1.71
CA ALA A 498 30.42 -19.02 0.94
C ALA A 498 29.49 -18.25 0.00
N ALA A 499 29.65 -16.94 -0.10
CA ALA A 499 28.89 -16.11 -1.03
C ALA A 499 29.72 -14.92 -1.52
N GLY A 500 29.50 -14.55 -2.78
CA GLY A 500 30.13 -13.40 -3.41
C GLY A 500 29.16 -12.61 -4.28
N GLU A 501 29.36 -11.30 -4.34
CA GLU A 501 28.55 -10.38 -5.14
C GLU A 501 29.42 -9.28 -5.75
N GLY A 502 29.19 -8.98 -7.02
CA GLY A 502 29.81 -7.87 -7.75
C GLY A 502 28.74 -7.03 -8.41
N ARG A 503 28.89 -5.70 -8.34
CA ARG A 503 28.01 -4.73 -9.01
C ARG A 503 28.84 -3.66 -9.69
N TRP A 504 28.40 -3.23 -10.87
CA TRP A 504 29.06 -2.20 -11.65
C TRP A 504 28.04 -1.26 -12.28
N TYR A 505 28.35 0.03 -12.26
CA TYR A 505 27.53 1.07 -12.86
C TYR A 505 28.41 1.91 -13.78
N PHE A 506 27.95 2.13 -15.00
CA PHE A 506 28.64 2.95 -16.00
C PHE A 506 27.63 3.88 -16.65
N THR A 507 27.92 5.17 -16.73
CA THR A 507 27.02 6.15 -17.35
C THR A 507 27.67 6.85 -18.53
N THR A 508 26.95 6.93 -19.66
CA THR A 508 27.40 7.65 -20.84
C THR A 508 27.31 9.17 -20.65
N PRO A 509 28.24 9.97 -21.23
CA PRO A 509 28.25 11.43 -21.05
C PRO A 509 27.00 12.12 -21.61
N PHE A 510 26.56 11.73 -22.81
CA PHE A 510 25.31 12.19 -23.44
C PHE A 510 24.83 11.19 -24.51
N PRO A 511 23.54 10.76 -24.50
CA PRO A 511 22.56 10.93 -23.43
C PRO A 511 23.02 10.27 -22.13
N LYS A 512 22.46 10.63 -20.96
CA LYS A 512 22.83 10.04 -19.65
C LYS A 512 22.21 8.66 -19.46
N ILE A 513 22.72 7.64 -20.15
CA ILE A 513 22.26 6.26 -20.03
C ILE A 513 23.18 5.54 -19.05
N THR A 514 22.61 4.94 -18.01
CA THR A 514 23.34 4.15 -17.01
C THR A 514 23.15 2.66 -17.28
N ILE A 515 24.24 1.93 -17.44
CA ILE A 515 24.25 0.46 -17.50
C ILE A 515 24.66 -0.05 -16.12
N ALA A 516 23.80 -0.86 -15.52
CA ALA A 516 24.00 -1.50 -14.23
C ALA A 516 24.13 -3.01 -14.43
N LEU A 517 25.19 -3.60 -13.89
CA LEU A 517 25.49 -5.02 -13.97
C LEU A 517 25.60 -5.61 -12.56
N ARG A 518 25.10 -6.82 -12.38
CA ARG A 518 25.27 -7.60 -11.14
C ARG A 518 25.64 -9.04 -11.45
N GLY A 519 26.60 -9.58 -10.70
CA GLY A 519 26.84 -11.01 -10.57
C GLY A 519 26.79 -11.43 -9.11
N LYS A 520 26.15 -12.55 -8.81
CA LYS A 520 26.11 -13.12 -7.45
C LYS A 520 26.20 -14.64 -7.49
N GLY A 521 27.00 -15.20 -6.58
CA GLY A 521 27.17 -16.64 -6.44
C GLY A 521 27.16 -17.05 -4.97
N GLY A 522 26.73 -18.28 -4.70
CA GLY A 522 26.71 -18.83 -3.36
C GLY A 522 26.86 -20.34 -3.36
N TRP A 523 27.52 -20.87 -2.34
CA TRP A 523 27.67 -22.29 -2.08
C TRP A 523 27.56 -22.58 -0.59
N MET A 524 26.97 -23.72 -0.24
CA MET A 524 26.91 -24.26 1.11
C MET A 524 27.23 -25.75 1.10
N GLY A 525 27.86 -26.24 2.16
CA GLY A 525 28.11 -27.66 2.35
C GLY A 525 28.13 -28.04 3.82
N GLU A 526 27.51 -29.17 4.18
CA GLU A 526 27.65 -29.77 5.50
C GLU A 526 29.08 -30.29 5.76
N TYR A 527 29.44 -30.44 7.04
CA TYR A 527 30.67 -31.09 7.45
C TYR A 527 30.50 -31.84 8.78
N GLY A 528 31.42 -32.77 9.06
CA GLY A 528 31.36 -33.65 10.23
C GLY A 528 30.21 -34.65 10.11
N GLU A 529 29.48 -34.87 11.21
CA GLU A 529 28.34 -35.80 11.25
C GLU A 529 27.00 -35.17 10.83
N ALA A 530 27.00 -33.89 10.42
CA ALA A 530 25.78 -33.24 9.96
C ALA A 530 25.30 -33.88 8.66
N ARG A 531 23.99 -34.11 8.56
CA ARG A 531 23.36 -34.76 7.40
C ARG A 531 22.43 -33.84 6.62
N ASP A 532 22.26 -32.60 7.07
CA ASP A 532 21.34 -31.65 6.46
C ASP A 532 21.69 -30.19 6.77
N ILE A 533 21.39 -29.33 5.80
CA ILE A 533 21.41 -27.87 5.93
C ILE A 533 19.96 -27.39 6.07
N PRO A 534 19.63 -26.63 7.14
CA PRO A 534 18.26 -26.20 7.36
C PRO A 534 17.73 -25.36 6.20
N PHE A 535 16.51 -25.68 5.75
CA PHE A 535 15.91 -25.04 4.57
C PHE A 535 15.86 -23.51 4.68
N PHE A 536 15.72 -22.98 5.89
CA PHE A 536 15.65 -21.54 6.17
C PHE A 536 16.99 -20.79 6.07
N GLU A 537 18.09 -21.51 5.82
CA GLU A 537 19.42 -20.97 5.52
C GLU A 537 19.81 -21.05 4.04
N ARG A 538 19.01 -21.75 3.22
CA ARG A 538 19.27 -21.97 1.79
C ARG A 538 19.13 -20.71 0.96
N PHE A 539 19.74 -20.72 -0.22
CA PHE A 539 19.62 -19.64 -1.18
C PHE A 539 18.28 -19.67 -1.90
N MET A 540 17.65 -18.50 -2.03
CA MET A 540 16.35 -18.34 -2.68
C MET A 540 16.50 -17.40 -3.87
N LEU A 541 15.91 -17.77 -5.01
CA LEU A 541 15.89 -16.97 -6.24
C LEU A 541 14.47 -16.88 -6.83
N GLY A 542 14.23 -15.80 -7.58
CA GLY A 542 12.94 -15.41 -8.16
C GLY A 542 12.34 -14.20 -7.44
N GLY A 543 11.71 -13.30 -8.18
CA GLY A 543 11.07 -12.07 -7.68
C GLY A 543 11.90 -10.80 -7.85
N GLY A 544 11.40 -9.69 -7.30
CA GLY A 544 11.84 -8.31 -7.55
C GLY A 544 13.33 -7.97 -7.41
N ASP A 545 14.06 -8.66 -6.53
CA ASP A 545 15.48 -8.39 -6.23
C ASP A 545 16.44 -9.44 -6.81
N THR A 546 15.92 -10.39 -7.58
CA THR A 546 16.72 -11.48 -8.19
C THR A 546 16.38 -11.64 -9.66
N VAL A 547 15.58 -12.63 -10.05
CA VAL A 547 15.13 -12.85 -11.43
C VAL A 547 13.68 -12.38 -11.53
N ARG A 548 13.49 -11.15 -12.01
CA ARG A 548 12.17 -10.50 -12.10
C ARG A 548 11.30 -11.22 -13.11
N GLY A 549 9.98 -11.24 -12.91
CA GLY A 549 9.07 -11.99 -13.79
C GLY A 549 8.84 -13.44 -13.38
N TYR A 550 9.64 -13.97 -12.45
CA TYR A 550 9.37 -15.24 -11.76
C TYR A 550 8.73 -14.96 -10.41
N LYS A 551 7.90 -15.89 -9.92
CA LYS A 551 7.35 -15.77 -8.56
C LYS A 551 8.50 -15.71 -7.55
N THR A 552 8.36 -14.89 -6.52
CA THR A 552 9.32 -14.81 -5.41
C THR A 552 9.73 -16.20 -4.92
N ASN A 553 11.05 -16.40 -4.77
CA ASN A 553 11.66 -17.61 -4.21
C ASN A 553 11.25 -18.93 -4.90
N SER A 554 10.82 -18.87 -6.18
CA SER A 554 10.31 -20.03 -6.93
C SER A 554 11.34 -20.75 -7.79
N ILE A 555 12.53 -20.18 -7.97
CA ILE A 555 13.61 -20.76 -8.77
C ILE A 555 14.45 -21.66 -7.87
N GLY A 556 14.51 -22.95 -8.22
CA GLY A 556 15.36 -23.93 -7.56
C GLY A 556 14.76 -25.33 -7.51
N PRO A 557 15.34 -26.23 -6.71
CA PRO A 557 14.81 -27.58 -6.47
C PRO A 557 13.38 -27.52 -5.94
N LYS A 558 12.58 -28.54 -6.27
CA LYS A 558 11.17 -28.61 -5.91
C LYS A 558 10.77 -29.98 -5.40
N ASP A 559 9.74 -30.02 -4.57
CA ASP A 559 9.12 -31.25 -4.09
C ASP A 559 8.16 -31.86 -5.13
N GLY A 560 7.54 -32.99 -4.77
CA GLY A 560 6.56 -33.70 -5.60
C GLY A 560 5.28 -32.89 -5.90
N ASP A 561 4.98 -31.86 -5.10
CA ASP A 561 3.88 -30.92 -5.31
C ASP A 561 4.32 -29.67 -6.10
N ASN A 562 5.54 -29.67 -6.65
CA ASN A 562 6.14 -28.60 -7.45
C ASN A 562 6.31 -27.28 -6.65
N LEU A 563 6.50 -27.36 -5.33
CA LEU A 563 6.82 -26.23 -4.45
C LEU A 563 8.34 -26.14 -4.21
N PRO A 564 8.91 -24.93 -4.07
CA PRO A 564 10.36 -24.74 -3.96
C PRO A 564 10.91 -25.23 -2.61
N LEU A 565 12.03 -25.98 -2.67
CA LEU A 565 12.84 -26.47 -1.55
C LEU A 565 14.09 -25.60 -1.30
N TRP A 566 14.41 -24.72 -2.27
CA TRP A 566 15.60 -23.86 -2.29
C TRP A 566 16.91 -24.65 -2.38
N GLY A 567 18.00 -23.96 -2.71
CA GLY A 567 19.27 -24.60 -3.05
C GLY A 567 20.41 -24.23 -2.12
N THR A 568 21.42 -25.10 -2.09
CA THR A 568 22.70 -24.85 -1.42
C THR A 568 23.69 -24.17 -2.37
N VAL A 569 23.41 -24.15 -3.67
CA VAL A 569 24.22 -23.48 -4.70
C VAL A 569 23.35 -22.52 -5.49
N MET A 570 23.79 -21.28 -5.65
CA MET A 570 23.10 -20.31 -6.49
C MET A 570 24.05 -19.56 -7.42
N LEU A 571 23.51 -19.15 -8.56
CA LEU A 571 24.14 -18.20 -9.47
C LEU A 571 23.07 -17.22 -9.96
N LEU A 572 23.40 -15.93 -10.01
CA LEU A 572 22.51 -14.86 -10.43
C LEU A 572 23.30 -13.82 -11.25
N GLY A 573 22.71 -13.37 -12.34
CA GLY A 573 23.18 -12.29 -13.18
C GLY A 573 22.03 -11.33 -13.51
N ASN A 574 22.31 -10.02 -13.43
CA ASN A 574 21.37 -8.98 -13.83
C ASN A 574 22.06 -7.95 -14.72
N ILE A 575 21.36 -7.53 -15.77
CA ILE A 575 21.74 -6.42 -16.64
C ILE A 575 20.55 -5.46 -16.65
N GLU A 576 20.77 -4.19 -16.30
CA GLU A 576 19.75 -3.15 -16.34
C GLU A 576 20.28 -1.89 -17.01
N THR A 577 19.59 -1.42 -18.03
CA THR A 577 19.88 -0.15 -18.70
C THR A 577 18.84 0.87 -18.27
N ARG A 578 19.28 1.96 -17.64
CA ARG A 578 18.45 3.07 -17.16
C ARG A 578 18.63 4.28 -18.05
N PHE A 579 17.54 4.94 -18.39
CA PHE A 579 17.56 6.13 -19.25
C PHE A 579 16.59 7.20 -18.75
N PRO A 580 16.94 8.49 -18.86
CA PRO A 580 16.08 9.57 -18.41
C PRO A 580 14.85 9.70 -19.30
N ILE A 581 13.66 9.79 -18.68
CA ILE A 581 12.43 10.15 -19.38
C ILE A 581 12.10 11.62 -19.08
N TYR A 582 12.06 11.99 -17.80
CA TYR A 582 11.83 13.38 -17.38
C TYR A 582 12.34 13.63 -15.95
N LYS A 583 13.35 14.49 -15.80
CA LYS A 583 13.91 14.92 -14.49
C LYS A 583 14.14 13.76 -13.50
N TRP A 584 13.21 13.54 -12.57
CA TRP A 584 13.27 12.52 -11.51
C TRP A 584 12.66 11.16 -11.91
N PHE A 585 12.19 11.04 -13.16
CA PHE A 585 11.57 9.87 -13.73
C PHE A 585 12.48 9.24 -14.80
N ASN A 586 12.91 8.01 -14.55
CA ASN A 586 13.76 7.24 -15.47
C ASN A 586 13.04 5.96 -15.91
N GLY A 587 13.26 5.57 -17.16
CA GLY A 587 12.94 4.23 -17.65
C GLY A 587 14.06 3.25 -17.35
N ALA A 588 13.71 1.98 -17.29
CA ALA A 588 14.65 0.87 -17.19
C ALA A 588 14.23 -0.25 -18.15
N VAL A 589 15.19 -0.91 -18.76
CA VAL A 589 15.01 -2.21 -19.42
C VAL A 589 16.04 -3.18 -18.86
N PHE A 590 15.67 -4.45 -18.73
CA PHE A 590 16.53 -5.41 -18.06
C PHE A 590 16.48 -6.81 -18.65
N TYR A 591 17.56 -7.55 -18.39
CA TYR A 591 17.69 -8.97 -18.59
C TYR A 591 18.21 -9.60 -17.30
N ASP A 592 17.47 -10.57 -16.78
CA ASP A 592 17.85 -11.29 -15.58
C ASP A 592 18.05 -12.77 -15.89
N VAL A 593 19.00 -13.39 -15.21
CA VAL A 593 19.30 -14.81 -15.34
C VAL A 593 19.70 -15.39 -13.98
N GLY A 594 19.21 -16.57 -13.63
CA GLY A 594 19.61 -17.21 -12.39
C GLY A 594 19.32 -18.71 -12.34
N GLY A 595 20.08 -19.40 -11.51
CA GLY A 595 19.92 -20.82 -11.23
C GLY A 595 20.20 -21.13 -9.76
N ASN A 596 19.51 -22.14 -9.25
CA ASN A 596 19.54 -22.53 -7.86
C ASN A 596 19.46 -24.05 -7.78
N TRP A 597 20.40 -24.69 -7.09
CA TRP A 597 20.61 -26.14 -7.13
C TRP A 597 20.81 -26.72 -5.73
N GLU A 598 20.47 -27.99 -5.60
CA GLU A 598 20.57 -28.75 -4.36
C GLU A 598 22.03 -29.06 -3.98
N HIS A 599 22.90 -29.31 -4.96
CA HIS A 599 24.31 -29.65 -4.78
C HIS A 599 25.16 -29.14 -5.95
N LEU A 600 26.47 -28.98 -5.73
CA LEU A 600 27.41 -28.47 -6.73
C LEU A 600 27.53 -29.37 -7.96
N ASN A 601 27.47 -30.69 -7.80
CA ASN A 601 27.51 -31.66 -8.89
C ASN A 601 26.25 -31.69 -9.77
N ARG A 602 25.17 -31.00 -9.36
CA ARG A 602 23.94 -30.87 -10.13
C ARG A 602 23.86 -29.57 -10.93
N VAL A 603 24.88 -28.71 -10.85
CA VAL A 603 24.91 -27.46 -11.62
C VAL A 603 25.01 -27.77 -13.11
N ARG A 604 24.01 -27.33 -13.89
CA ARG A 604 23.98 -27.47 -15.35
C ARG A 604 23.83 -26.12 -16.04
N ILE A 605 24.95 -25.55 -16.48
CA ILE A 605 25.01 -24.28 -17.20
C ILE A 605 25.32 -24.56 -18.69
N PRO A 606 24.62 -23.93 -19.66
CA PRO A 606 23.57 -22.91 -19.50
C PRO A 606 22.13 -23.50 -19.41
N VAL A 607 21.98 -24.82 -19.47
CA VAL A 607 20.69 -25.49 -19.74
C VAL A 607 19.60 -25.24 -18.69
N GLU A 608 19.95 -25.12 -17.41
CA GLU A 608 18.96 -24.98 -16.30
C GLU A 608 18.78 -23.55 -15.79
N LEU A 609 19.40 -22.56 -16.44
CA LEU A 609 19.24 -21.16 -16.06
C LEU A 609 17.84 -20.65 -16.42
N GLN A 610 17.21 -20.01 -15.45
CA GLN A 610 15.95 -19.31 -15.63
C GLN A 610 16.24 -17.86 -16.00
N ASN A 611 15.67 -17.40 -17.11
CA ASN A 611 15.93 -16.06 -17.63
C ASN A 611 14.63 -15.27 -17.81
N SER A 612 14.73 -13.96 -17.77
CA SER A 612 13.63 -13.03 -18.08
C SER A 612 14.15 -11.76 -18.75
N VAL A 613 13.24 -11.09 -19.45
CA VAL A 613 13.44 -9.72 -19.94
C VAL A 613 12.33 -8.86 -19.38
N GLY A 614 12.56 -7.56 -19.24
CA GLY A 614 11.50 -6.68 -18.81
C GLY A 614 11.80 -5.21 -18.97
N ALA A 615 10.82 -4.42 -18.57
CA ALA A 615 10.89 -2.98 -18.55
C ALA A 615 10.33 -2.46 -17.24
N GLY A 616 10.80 -1.31 -16.81
CA GLY A 616 10.36 -0.69 -15.57
C GLY A 616 10.55 0.80 -15.56
N VAL A 617 10.08 1.42 -14.48
CA VAL A 617 10.25 2.85 -14.22
C VAL A 617 10.87 3.06 -12.85
N ARG A 618 11.62 4.15 -12.71
CA ARG A 618 12.29 4.58 -11.48
C ARG A 618 11.88 6.01 -11.17
N VAL A 619 11.35 6.24 -9.98
CA VAL A 619 11.00 7.56 -9.46
C VAL A 619 11.97 7.88 -8.33
N ARG A 620 12.91 8.80 -8.58
CA ARG A 620 13.88 9.23 -7.58
C ARG A 620 13.22 10.21 -6.60
N THR A 621 13.28 9.89 -5.31
CA THR A 621 12.89 10.79 -4.21
C THR A 621 14.13 11.24 -3.44
N LYS A 622 13.95 12.10 -2.42
CA LYS A 622 15.06 12.53 -1.55
C LYS A 622 15.61 11.42 -0.65
N TRP A 623 14.81 10.40 -0.36
CA TRP A 623 15.11 9.40 0.67
C TRP A 623 15.31 7.99 0.09
N THR A 624 14.79 7.74 -1.12
CA THR A 624 14.76 6.41 -1.74
C THR A 624 14.34 6.50 -3.22
N VAL A 625 14.33 5.36 -3.91
CA VAL A 625 13.90 5.21 -5.29
C VAL A 625 12.67 4.31 -5.31
N LEU A 626 11.57 4.78 -5.88
CA LEU A 626 10.41 3.90 -6.11
C LEU A 626 10.61 3.22 -7.47
N ARG A 627 10.40 1.91 -7.54
CA ARG A 627 10.47 1.17 -8.80
C ARG A 627 9.21 0.38 -9.07
N LEU A 628 8.86 0.29 -10.35
CA LEU A 628 7.84 -0.60 -10.87
C LEU A 628 8.46 -1.34 -12.06
N ASP A 629 8.52 -2.66 -11.98
CA ASP A 629 9.13 -3.55 -12.97
C ASP A 629 8.07 -4.48 -13.54
N CYS A 630 8.11 -4.71 -14.85
CA CYS A 630 7.32 -5.71 -15.54
C CYS A 630 8.28 -6.71 -16.18
N GLY A 631 8.43 -7.88 -15.56
CA GLY A 631 9.30 -8.97 -16.01
C GLY A 631 8.52 -10.04 -16.77
N TYR A 632 9.05 -10.49 -17.89
CA TYR A 632 8.52 -11.56 -18.73
C TYR A 632 9.48 -12.78 -18.71
N PRO A 633 9.08 -13.91 -18.11
CA PRO A 633 9.92 -15.10 -18.02
C PRO A 633 10.07 -15.79 -19.39
N LEU A 634 11.30 -16.09 -19.79
CA LEU A 634 11.62 -16.67 -21.11
C LEU A 634 11.68 -18.20 -21.13
N ASN A 635 11.86 -18.85 -19.99
CA ASN A 635 12.11 -20.31 -19.90
C ASN A 635 10.89 -21.10 -19.42
N THR A 636 9.76 -20.44 -19.14
CA THR A 636 8.52 -21.13 -18.79
C THR A 636 7.82 -21.66 -20.05
N ASN A 637 6.99 -22.71 -19.91
CA ASN A 637 6.15 -23.23 -21.00
C ASN A 637 5.39 -22.06 -21.64
N LYS A 638 5.37 -21.97 -22.98
CA LYS A 638 4.76 -20.85 -23.73
C LYS A 638 3.34 -20.55 -23.26
N GLU A 639 2.55 -21.56 -22.90
CA GLU A 639 1.17 -21.42 -22.42
C GLU A 639 1.06 -20.88 -20.98
N LYS A 640 2.13 -20.96 -20.18
CA LYS A 640 2.18 -20.51 -18.78
C LYS A 640 2.96 -19.20 -18.58
N ARG A 641 3.50 -18.61 -19.66
CA ARG A 641 4.18 -17.32 -19.63
C ARG A 641 3.18 -16.21 -19.34
N ARG A 642 3.32 -15.56 -18.19
CA ARG A 642 2.59 -14.34 -17.88
C ARG A 642 3.59 -13.29 -17.39
N PRO A 643 3.52 -12.04 -17.88
CA PRO A 643 4.30 -10.97 -17.31
C PRO A 643 3.93 -10.81 -15.84
N ARG A 644 4.91 -10.50 -14.99
CA ARG A 644 4.68 -10.14 -13.59
C ARG A 644 5.11 -8.71 -13.37
N VAL A 645 4.25 -8.00 -12.67
CA VAL A 645 4.52 -6.63 -12.24
C VAL A 645 4.95 -6.67 -10.79
N GLU A 646 6.09 -6.07 -10.49
CA GLU A 646 6.73 -6.02 -9.19
C GLU A 646 6.97 -4.56 -8.82
N PHE A 647 6.57 -4.16 -7.62
CA PHE A 647 6.98 -2.88 -7.05
C PHE A 647 8.24 -3.10 -6.20
N GLY A 648 9.01 -2.04 -5.98
CA GLY A 648 10.15 -2.08 -5.08
C GLY A 648 10.51 -0.70 -4.53
N LEU A 649 11.18 -0.70 -3.39
CA LEU A 649 11.79 0.47 -2.79
C LEU A 649 13.31 0.30 -2.84
N GLY A 650 14.02 1.30 -3.34
CA GLY A 650 15.41 1.18 -3.75
C GLY A 650 15.58 0.52 -5.13
N LEU A 651 16.83 0.42 -5.55
CA LEU A 651 17.20 -0.27 -6.79
C LEU A 651 17.19 -1.79 -6.59
N PRO A 652 16.97 -2.58 -7.66
CA PRO A 652 16.92 -4.05 -7.57
C PRO A 652 18.26 -4.67 -7.15
N PHE A 653 19.36 -3.94 -7.40
CA PHE A 653 20.71 -4.26 -6.99
C PHE A 653 21.57 -3.00 -7.02
#